data_AF-A0A7Y2D8I1-F1
#
_entry.id   AF-A0A7Y2D8I1-F1
#
_cell.length_a   1.000
_cell.length_b   1.000
_cell.length_c   1.000
_cell.angle_alpha   90.00
_cell.angle_beta   90.00
_cell.angle_gamma   90.00
#
_symmetry.space_group_name_H-M   'P 1'
#
loop_
_entity.id
_entity.type
_entity.pdbx_description
1 polymer ?
#
loop_
_entity_poly.entity_id
_entity_poly.type
_entity_poly.pdbx_seq_one_letter_code
_entity_poly.pdbx_strand_id
1 'polypeptide(L)'
;MRFRIWLLVALATIFATTGASASSADTWTTVRSDNFHLIGNAPSSEIGEVAVRMEQFREAFGRLFPKIALQETVDTKVIVFRDVASFKPFLPKRPDGTPDEGIGGYFLTSESANYIALTTAHGKQTTYETIFHEYVHHLLNNNFDRSDIPPWLNEGLAEYYSTMEVKDREVLLGNLRQDHLYYLKRSELIPLKDFFAVDNYSLHKNGDHSRTIFYAQAWALIHYLASKNRLSNLSVLISASQSGEDSEKVFRRAFGVDFGEMELILGNYVKQKRFDRLIADIKVKPVTEHRLSISDLPEASALADLGSLLFHHGELVGAEKYLKQSLAKNPDQPIANTSMGLLRLKQGKYDLAESFLKRAVASDAKDYYVYYSYAFVLSRSTMDDNGFVMGYPPQTAKRIRDAIGTAIKLRPEFVPSYNLLAFVNLATGEDLAGAASQLRRVLKLQPGNETAYLTLAQVYLRLKRFDEAERIATSIYNSTASPEQRATAQSVLDNLKRFRDIEARNERARNARRGDSDFGFTIVRNDLTEKEIERIAAEREISVMNRSLIETVTGERRILGYIRSVRCNGRKITYMIEGKDGREITLRSDGFQNLKLRSLSKDTAGINFECGSGFSEVLAVLNYTSSGLVKAISFVPDRFRFKSEDEIKKDTRVVILKSSNEANKGTPIEVRDIPANETRAQAAERQRRNEIMKTELTLRTPKRGESRALGEIREVSCDGSGMYFGFETESGTLRFETSNAQGIEIMVFGRNAGGIKLGCGLEPPTGSVVLTYKTTAKGGFDGTVVYIEFVPDGVSID
;
A
#
# COMPACT_ATOMS: atom_id res chain seq x y z
N MET A 1 -9.27 59.56 -71.02
CA MET A 1 -8.14 60.28 -70.37
C MET A 1 -8.75 61.48 -69.65
N ARG A 2 -8.62 61.79 -68.36
CA ARG A 2 -7.79 61.37 -67.22
C ARG A 2 -8.60 61.80 -65.97
N PHE A 3 -8.88 60.91 -65.00
CA PHE A 3 -8.03 60.50 -63.88
C PHE A 3 -7.80 61.57 -62.79
N ARG A 4 -8.25 61.20 -61.57
CA ARG A 4 -7.83 61.62 -60.21
C ARG A 4 -8.41 62.92 -59.67
N ILE A 5 -9.44 62.79 -58.82
CA ILE A 5 -9.54 63.31 -57.44
C ILE A 5 -10.70 62.54 -56.77
N TRP A 6 -10.41 61.43 -56.10
CA TRP A 6 -11.29 60.74 -55.16
C TRP A 6 -10.42 59.92 -54.21
N LEU A 7 -9.71 60.60 -53.31
CA LEU A 7 -9.02 59.93 -52.21
C LEU A 7 -8.70 60.93 -51.10
N LEU A 8 -9.72 61.54 -50.48
CA LEU A 8 -9.55 62.35 -49.26
C LEU A 8 -10.89 62.58 -48.49
N VAL A 9 -11.81 61.59 -48.52
CA VAL A 9 -13.03 61.60 -47.66
C VAL A 9 -13.17 60.31 -46.82
N ALA A 10 -12.23 59.36 -46.90
CA ALA A 10 -12.31 58.07 -46.21
C ALA A 10 -11.51 58.02 -44.89
N LEU A 11 -11.46 59.11 -44.11
CA LEU A 11 -10.70 59.14 -42.85
C LEU A 11 -11.35 60.04 -41.78
N ALA A 12 -12.64 59.84 -41.48
CA ALA A 12 -13.27 60.51 -40.33
C ALA A 12 -14.50 59.80 -39.70
N THR A 13 -14.84 58.57 -40.09
CA THR A 13 -15.99 57.85 -39.52
C THR A 13 -15.72 56.35 -39.34
N ILE A 14 -14.69 56.01 -38.56
CA ILE A 14 -14.58 54.71 -37.89
C ILE A 14 -13.98 54.96 -36.50
N PHE A 15 -14.70 55.66 -35.63
CA PHE A 15 -14.58 55.36 -34.20
C PHE A 15 -15.51 54.19 -33.94
N ALA A 16 -14.95 53.00 -34.13
CA ALA A 16 -15.56 51.77 -33.69
C ALA A 16 -15.86 51.90 -32.19
N THR A 17 -17.14 51.87 -31.84
CA THR A 17 -17.57 51.33 -30.55
C THR A 17 -17.10 49.88 -30.52
N THR A 18 -15.87 49.65 -30.08
CA THR A 18 -15.47 48.38 -29.49
C THR A 18 -16.25 48.27 -28.19
N GLY A 19 -17.53 47.92 -28.30
CA GLY A 19 -18.20 47.23 -27.23
C GLY A 19 -17.39 45.96 -27.02
N ALA A 20 -16.49 45.98 -26.04
CA ALA A 20 -16.02 44.76 -25.44
C ALA A 20 -17.30 44.03 -25.02
N SER A 21 -17.69 43.01 -25.78
CA SER A 21 -18.62 42.01 -25.30
C SER A 21 -17.98 41.47 -24.04
N ALA A 22 -18.35 42.04 -22.89
CA ALA A 22 -18.11 41.41 -21.62
C ALA A 22 -18.73 40.03 -21.78
N SER A 23 -17.88 39.01 -21.91
CA SER A 23 -18.33 37.62 -21.88
C SER A 23 -19.09 37.51 -20.57
N SER A 24 -20.42 37.46 -20.64
CA SER A 24 -21.23 37.14 -19.48
C SER A 24 -20.59 35.92 -18.83
N ALA A 25 -20.32 35.99 -17.53
CA ALA A 25 -19.83 34.83 -16.80
C ALA A 25 -20.79 33.67 -17.10
N ASP A 26 -20.22 32.49 -17.39
CA ASP A 26 -21.02 31.31 -17.69
C ASP A 26 -21.94 31.02 -16.49
N THR A 27 -23.24 30.92 -16.75
CA THR A 27 -24.22 30.48 -15.76
C THR A 27 -24.15 28.96 -15.65
N TRP A 28 -23.71 28.46 -14.51
CA TRP A 28 -23.63 27.02 -14.24
C TRP A 28 -24.93 26.52 -13.61
N THR A 29 -25.41 25.39 -14.11
CA THR A 29 -26.62 24.72 -13.61
C THR A 29 -26.22 23.36 -13.04
N THR A 30 -26.94 22.91 -12.01
CA THR A 30 -26.91 21.52 -11.58
C THR A 30 -28.29 20.86 -11.77
N VAL A 31 -28.27 19.64 -12.28
CA VAL A 31 -29.45 18.78 -12.44
C VAL A 31 -29.22 17.48 -11.69
N ARG A 32 -30.15 17.10 -10.81
CA ARG A 32 -30.15 15.78 -10.17
C ARG A 32 -31.29 14.93 -10.69
N SER A 33 -30.98 13.70 -11.06
CA SER A 33 -31.93 12.64 -11.39
C SER A 33 -31.87 11.52 -10.33
N ASP A 34 -32.51 10.39 -10.61
CA ASP A 34 -32.57 9.25 -9.69
C ASP A 34 -31.18 8.64 -9.41
N ASN A 35 -30.30 8.60 -10.42
CA ASN A 35 -28.99 7.93 -10.36
C ASN A 35 -27.81 8.83 -10.77
N PHE A 36 -28.05 10.02 -11.33
CA PHE A 36 -26.98 10.88 -11.86
C PHE A 36 -27.00 12.28 -11.24
N HIS A 37 -25.79 12.83 -11.05
CA HIS A 37 -25.60 14.24 -10.70
C HIS A 37 -24.95 14.95 -11.88
N LEU A 38 -25.70 15.82 -12.55
CA LEU A 38 -25.22 16.57 -13.68
C LEU A 38 -24.93 18.02 -13.29
N ILE A 39 -23.89 18.58 -13.92
CA ILE A 39 -23.55 19.99 -13.87
C ILE A 39 -23.19 20.47 -15.28
N GLY A 40 -23.30 21.76 -15.56
CA GLY A 40 -22.90 22.28 -16.86
C GLY A 40 -23.14 23.76 -17.06
N ASN A 41 -22.49 24.32 -18.08
CA ASN A 41 -22.75 25.67 -18.61
C ASN A 41 -23.60 25.64 -19.89
N ALA A 42 -24.05 24.46 -20.32
CA ALA A 42 -25.06 24.28 -21.35
C ALA A 42 -26.45 24.74 -20.86
N PRO A 43 -27.41 25.02 -21.76
CA PRO A 43 -28.79 25.32 -21.37
C PRO A 43 -29.36 24.23 -20.47
N SER A 44 -30.07 24.61 -19.40
CA SER A 44 -30.62 23.66 -18.42
C SER A 44 -31.54 22.59 -19.03
N SER A 45 -32.24 22.92 -20.11
CA SER A 45 -33.04 21.98 -20.90
C SER A 45 -32.19 20.88 -21.54
N GLU A 46 -30.99 21.21 -22.03
CA GLU A 46 -30.07 20.26 -22.63
C GLU A 46 -29.45 19.34 -21.57
N ILE A 47 -29.05 19.90 -20.42
CA ILE A 47 -28.56 19.11 -19.28
C ILE A 47 -29.66 18.15 -18.80
N GLY A 48 -30.91 18.60 -18.75
CA GLY A 48 -32.07 17.77 -18.43
C GLY A 48 -32.30 16.64 -19.45
N GLU A 49 -32.15 16.91 -20.74
CA GLU A 49 -32.25 15.90 -21.81
C GLU A 49 -31.18 14.80 -21.64
N VAL A 50 -29.93 15.20 -21.36
CA VAL A 50 -28.83 14.26 -21.07
C VAL A 50 -29.16 13.39 -19.86
N ALA A 51 -29.68 14.00 -18.78
CA ALA A 51 -30.08 13.28 -17.57
C ALA A 51 -31.12 12.20 -17.86
N VAL A 52 -32.18 12.56 -18.58
CA VAL A 52 -33.24 11.62 -18.99
C VAL A 52 -32.67 10.49 -19.84
N ARG A 53 -31.84 10.81 -20.84
CA ARG A 53 -31.29 9.81 -21.75
C ARG A 53 -30.39 8.79 -21.02
N MET A 54 -29.62 9.25 -20.04
CA MET A 54 -28.83 8.39 -19.15
C MET A 54 -29.71 7.47 -18.29
N GLU A 55 -30.79 8.00 -17.69
CA GLU A 55 -31.72 7.20 -16.88
C GLU A 55 -32.45 6.13 -17.72
N GLN A 56 -32.93 6.51 -18.91
CA GLN A 56 -33.58 5.58 -19.83
C GLN A 56 -32.66 4.46 -20.26
N PHE A 57 -31.40 4.78 -20.58
CA PHE A 57 -30.39 3.79 -20.93
C PHE A 57 -30.17 2.81 -19.76
N ARG A 58 -29.93 3.35 -18.56
CA ARG A 58 -29.68 2.55 -17.34
C ARG A 58 -30.86 1.64 -17.02
N GLU A 59 -32.10 2.14 -17.12
CA GLU A 59 -33.30 1.34 -16.87
C GLU A 59 -33.48 0.24 -17.92
N ALA A 60 -33.35 0.57 -19.22
CA ALA A 60 -33.45 -0.40 -20.30
C ALA A 60 -32.40 -1.51 -20.13
N PHE A 61 -31.16 -1.13 -19.84
CA PHE A 61 -30.05 -2.07 -19.61
C PHE A 61 -30.32 -2.99 -18.42
N GLY A 62 -30.78 -2.45 -17.29
CA GLY A 62 -31.13 -3.27 -16.11
C GLY A 62 -32.24 -4.29 -16.37
N ARG A 63 -33.22 -3.95 -17.22
CA ARG A 63 -34.31 -4.86 -17.59
C ARG A 63 -33.84 -5.96 -18.55
N LEU A 64 -32.90 -5.65 -19.43
CA LEU A 64 -32.25 -6.64 -20.31
C LEU A 64 -31.35 -7.60 -19.52
N PHE A 65 -30.74 -7.12 -18.45
CA PHE A 65 -29.79 -7.87 -17.63
C PHE A 65 -30.22 -7.88 -16.15
N PRO A 66 -31.30 -8.60 -15.77
CA PRO A 66 -31.86 -8.55 -14.42
C PRO A 66 -30.93 -9.08 -13.32
N LYS A 67 -29.84 -9.76 -13.69
CA LYS A 67 -28.80 -10.22 -12.76
C LYS A 67 -27.64 -9.23 -12.58
N ILE A 68 -27.59 -8.16 -13.37
CA ILE A 68 -26.55 -7.14 -13.26
C ILE A 68 -26.88 -6.20 -12.09
N ALA A 69 -25.93 -6.00 -11.19
CA ALA A 69 -26.02 -4.97 -10.17
C ALA A 69 -25.79 -3.61 -10.83
N LEU A 70 -26.87 -2.83 -10.92
CA LEU A 70 -26.78 -1.44 -11.37
C LEU A 70 -26.31 -0.50 -10.25
N GLN A 71 -26.44 -0.90 -8.99
CA GLN A 71 -26.09 -0.03 -7.87
C GLN A 71 -24.59 0.28 -7.88
N GLU A 72 -24.26 1.56 -8.00
CA GLU A 72 -22.88 2.04 -8.06
C GLU A 72 -22.34 2.29 -6.65
N THR A 73 -21.07 1.93 -6.43
CA THR A 73 -20.38 2.14 -5.14
C THR A 73 -19.94 3.59 -4.94
N VAL A 74 -19.87 4.36 -6.04
CA VAL A 74 -19.56 5.80 -6.11
C VAL A 74 -20.59 6.51 -6.98
N ASP A 75 -20.72 7.82 -6.84
CA ASP A 75 -21.65 8.61 -7.65
C ASP A 75 -21.11 8.81 -9.09
N THR A 76 -22.00 8.82 -10.08
CA THR A 76 -21.67 9.23 -11.46
C THR A 76 -22.02 10.69 -11.69
N LYS A 77 -20.98 11.51 -11.87
CA LYS A 77 -21.07 12.95 -12.15
C LYS A 77 -20.94 13.22 -13.64
N VAL A 78 -21.92 13.93 -14.23
CA VAL A 78 -21.91 14.28 -15.65
C VAL A 78 -21.66 15.78 -15.81
N ILE A 79 -20.69 16.17 -16.61
CA ILE A 79 -20.34 17.56 -16.90
C ILE A 79 -20.68 17.84 -18.36
N VAL A 80 -21.68 18.70 -18.57
CA VAL A 80 -22.23 19.04 -19.89
C VAL A 80 -21.76 20.42 -20.31
N PHE A 81 -20.89 20.45 -21.30
CA PHE A 81 -20.33 21.68 -21.86
C PHE A 81 -21.21 22.18 -23.02
N ARG A 82 -21.48 23.48 -23.00
CA ARG A 82 -22.31 24.16 -24.00
C ARG A 82 -21.82 23.97 -25.44
N ASP A 83 -20.51 23.93 -25.63
CA ASP A 83 -19.88 23.93 -26.94
C ASP A 83 -18.48 23.32 -26.90
N VAL A 84 -17.91 23.07 -28.09
CA VAL A 84 -16.56 22.52 -28.25
C VAL A 84 -15.50 23.41 -27.60
N ALA A 85 -15.68 24.73 -27.61
CA ALA A 85 -14.71 25.67 -27.07
C ALA A 85 -14.60 25.59 -25.53
N SER A 86 -15.74 25.45 -24.85
CA SER A 86 -15.81 25.25 -23.39
C SER A 86 -15.40 23.83 -22.97
N PHE A 87 -15.57 22.83 -23.84
CA PHE A 87 -15.13 21.46 -23.57
C PHE A 87 -13.63 21.25 -23.76
N LYS A 88 -13.02 21.91 -24.76
CA LYS A 88 -11.62 21.70 -25.18
C LYS A 88 -10.57 21.67 -24.06
N PRO A 89 -10.61 22.51 -23.01
CA PRO A 89 -9.64 22.46 -21.91
C PRO A 89 -9.70 21.19 -21.05
N PHE A 90 -10.77 20.39 -21.20
CA PHE A 90 -11.04 19.19 -20.42
C PHE A 90 -10.97 17.92 -21.27
N LEU A 91 -10.58 18.03 -22.54
CA LEU A 91 -10.40 16.88 -23.41
C LEU A 91 -9.17 16.06 -22.96
N PRO A 92 -9.24 14.72 -23.08
CA PRO A 92 -8.08 13.87 -22.94
C PRO A 92 -6.96 14.25 -23.88
N LYS A 93 -5.71 14.09 -23.43
CA LYS A 93 -4.56 14.27 -24.31
C LYS A 93 -4.20 12.98 -25.02
N ARG A 94 -3.87 13.10 -26.30
CA ARG A 94 -3.26 12.05 -27.12
C ARG A 94 -1.80 11.82 -26.70
N PRO A 95 -1.15 10.73 -27.17
CA PRO A 95 0.26 10.46 -26.86
C PRO A 95 1.23 11.59 -27.25
N ASP A 96 0.87 12.42 -28.22
CA ASP A 96 1.63 13.60 -28.64
C ASP A 96 1.39 14.85 -27.75
N GLY A 97 0.56 14.73 -26.71
CA GLY A 97 0.22 15.78 -25.76
C GLY A 97 -0.87 16.75 -26.24
N THR A 98 -1.42 16.56 -27.45
CA THR A 98 -2.51 17.41 -27.98
C THR A 98 -3.88 16.94 -27.47
N PRO A 99 -4.87 17.86 -27.30
CA PRO A 99 -6.24 17.47 -26.94
C PRO A 99 -6.88 16.59 -28.03
N ASP A 100 -7.63 15.57 -27.61
CA ASP A 100 -8.37 14.71 -28.53
C ASP A 100 -9.67 15.37 -29.00
N GLU A 101 -9.57 16.24 -30.00
CA GLU A 101 -10.72 16.98 -30.56
C GLU A 101 -11.69 16.11 -31.39
N GLY A 102 -11.41 14.80 -31.50
CA GLY A 102 -12.24 13.86 -32.26
C GLY A 102 -13.46 13.32 -31.50
N ILE A 103 -13.56 13.55 -30.19
CA ILE A 103 -14.58 12.94 -29.33
C ILE A 103 -15.62 13.97 -28.83
N GLY A 104 -16.89 13.55 -28.78
CA GLY A 104 -17.99 14.34 -28.21
C GLY A 104 -18.13 14.21 -26.70
N GLY A 105 -17.51 13.19 -26.10
CA GLY A 105 -17.47 12.97 -24.66
C GLY A 105 -16.59 11.79 -24.28
N TYR A 106 -16.32 11.64 -22.99
CA TYR A 106 -15.57 10.51 -22.43
C TYR A 106 -16.04 10.15 -21.02
N PHE A 107 -15.68 8.94 -20.59
CA PHE A 107 -15.92 8.43 -19.25
C PHE A 107 -14.58 8.27 -18.50
N LEU A 108 -14.57 8.63 -17.23
CA LEU A 108 -13.43 8.46 -16.34
C LEU A 108 -13.90 7.80 -15.04
N THR A 109 -13.36 6.62 -14.76
CA THR A 109 -13.54 5.94 -13.46
C THR A 109 -12.52 6.45 -12.45
N SER A 110 -12.93 6.66 -11.20
CA SER A 110 -12.01 6.97 -10.10
C SER A 110 -12.48 6.38 -8.77
N GLU A 111 -11.63 6.44 -7.74
CA GLU A 111 -12.01 6.01 -6.39
C GLU A 111 -13.11 6.89 -5.75
N SER A 112 -13.37 8.09 -6.27
CA SER A 112 -14.26 9.08 -5.62
C SER A 112 -15.64 9.13 -6.23
N ALA A 113 -15.66 9.09 -7.56
CA ALA A 113 -16.80 9.27 -8.43
C ALA A 113 -16.42 8.76 -9.83
N ASN A 114 -17.44 8.39 -10.60
CA ASN A 114 -17.30 8.31 -12.04
C ASN A 114 -17.56 9.70 -12.63
N TYR A 115 -16.83 10.06 -13.68
CA TYR A 115 -17.05 11.30 -14.41
C TYR A 115 -17.42 10.99 -15.86
N ILE A 116 -18.46 11.65 -16.36
CA ILE A 116 -18.74 11.74 -17.79
C ILE A 116 -18.59 13.20 -18.16
N ALA A 117 -17.74 13.52 -19.13
CA ALA A 117 -17.59 14.87 -19.62
C ALA A 117 -17.97 14.89 -21.10
N LEU A 118 -18.88 15.77 -21.50
CA LEU A 118 -19.45 15.75 -22.85
C LEU A 118 -19.89 17.12 -23.34
N THR A 119 -20.01 17.26 -24.66
CA THR A 119 -20.77 18.33 -25.32
C THR A 119 -21.68 17.74 -26.39
N THR A 120 -22.92 18.21 -26.52
CA THR A 120 -23.80 17.73 -27.60
C THR A 120 -23.54 18.43 -28.94
N ALA A 121 -22.64 19.43 -28.97
CA ALA A 121 -22.28 20.19 -30.16
C ALA A 121 -21.54 19.37 -31.24
N HIS A 122 -20.92 18.24 -30.88
CA HIS A 122 -20.24 17.31 -31.81
C HIS A 122 -21.20 16.36 -32.57
N GLY A 123 -22.51 16.55 -32.41
CA GLY A 123 -23.54 15.64 -32.88
C GLY A 123 -24.03 14.74 -31.75
N LYS A 124 -25.34 14.78 -31.50
CA LYS A 124 -25.97 14.06 -30.37
C LYS A 124 -25.71 12.56 -30.44
N GLN A 125 -25.86 11.95 -31.61
CA GLN A 125 -25.77 10.50 -31.76
C GLN A 125 -24.38 9.96 -31.42
N THR A 126 -23.33 10.53 -32.04
CA THR A 126 -21.94 10.13 -31.81
C THR A 126 -21.52 10.32 -30.35
N THR A 127 -21.95 11.42 -29.73
CA THR A 127 -21.70 11.70 -28.32
C THR A 127 -22.33 10.64 -27.41
N TYR A 128 -23.61 10.30 -27.62
CA TYR A 128 -24.27 9.27 -26.82
C TYR A 128 -23.69 7.88 -27.05
N GLU A 129 -23.34 7.52 -28.28
CA GLU A 129 -22.68 6.24 -28.57
C GLU A 129 -21.37 6.10 -27.78
N THR A 130 -20.51 7.11 -27.77
CA THR A 130 -19.27 7.07 -26.98
C THR A 130 -19.55 6.94 -25.47
N ILE A 131 -20.47 7.74 -24.93
CA ILE A 131 -20.78 7.71 -23.49
C ILE A 131 -21.38 6.36 -23.08
N PHE A 132 -22.30 5.82 -23.87
CA PHE A 132 -22.95 4.54 -23.58
C PHE A 132 -22.01 3.36 -23.78
N HIS A 133 -21.11 3.41 -24.76
CA HIS A 133 -20.03 2.43 -24.92
C HIS A 133 -19.22 2.32 -23.62
N GLU A 134 -18.69 3.45 -23.13
CA GLU A 134 -17.91 3.48 -21.91
C GLU A 134 -18.71 3.12 -20.65
N TYR A 135 -19.98 3.52 -20.60
CA TYR A 135 -20.84 3.18 -19.47
C TYR A 135 -21.17 1.68 -19.43
N VAL A 136 -21.28 1.01 -20.58
CA VAL A 136 -21.40 -0.46 -20.62
C VAL A 136 -20.12 -1.12 -20.08
N HIS A 137 -18.93 -0.65 -20.48
CA HIS A 137 -17.69 -1.11 -19.87
C HIS A 137 -17.70 -0.93 -18.36
N HIS A 138 -18.18 0.21 -17.86
CA HIS A 138 -18.31 0.44 -16.42
C HIS A 138 -19.24 -0.59 -15.76
N LEU A 139 -20.43 -0.81 -16.30
CA LEU A 139 -21.40 -1.76 -15.76
C LEU A 139 -20.87 -3.20 -15.75
N LEU A 140 -20.19 -3.63 -16.82
CA LEU A 140 -19.60 -4.96 -16.91
C LEU A 140 -18.45 -5.11 -15.90
N ASN A 141 -17.51 -4.16 -15.87
CA ASN A 141 -16.35 -4.22 -14.97
C ASN A 141 -16.71 -4.11 -13.48
N ASN A 142 -17.87 -3.54 -13.14
CA ASN A 142 -18.34 -3.48 -11.75
C ASN A 142 -19.01 -4.79 -11.30
N ASN A 143 -19.41 -5.65 -12.24
CA ASN A 143 -20.16 -6.87 -11.97
C ASN A 143 -19.34 -8.15 -12.15
N PHE A 144 -18.25 -8.07 -12.91
CA PHE A 144 -17.37 -9.19 -13.24
C PHE A 144 -15.91 -8.75 -13.06
N ASP A 145 -15.02 -9.67 -12.70
CA ASP A 145 -13.59 -9.34 -12.71
C ASP A 145 -13.14 -9.01 -14.15
N ARG A 146 -12.24 -8.05 -14.32
CA ARG A 146 -11.70 -7.69 -15.65
C ARG A 146 -10.97 -8.85 -16.31
N SER A 147 -10.48 -9.81 -15.52
CA SER A 147 -9.91 -11.05 -16.02
C SER A 147 -10.95 -12.12 -16.38
N ASP A 148 -12.20 -12.00 -15.91
CA ASP A 148 -13.27 -12.96 -16.17
C ASP A 148 -13.97 -12.74 -17.52
N ILE A 149 -14.01 -11.51 -18.03
CA ILE A 149 -14.63 -11.18 -19.32
C ILE A 149 -13.56 -11.06 -20.41
N PRO A 150 -13.58 -11.92 -21.45
CA PRO A 150 -12.69 -11.79 -22.59
C PRO A 150 -12.86 -10.44 -23.31
N PRO A 151 -11.78 -9.82 -23.83
CA PRO A 151 -11.84 -8.49 -24.45
C PRO A 151 -12.88 -8.39 -25.57
N TRP A 152 -12.96 -9.40 -26.44
CA TRP A 152 -13.93 -9.41 -27.54
C TRP A 152 -15.38 -9.32 -27.07
N LEU A 153 -15.69 -9.91 -25.91
CA LEU A 153 -17.04 -9.92 -25.37
C LEU A 153 -17.34 -8.57 -24.72
N ASN A 154 -16.39 -8.04 -23.96
CA ASN A 154 -16.52 -6.74 -23.31
C ASN A 154 -16.75 -5.63 -24.35
N GLU A 155 -15.88 -5.57 -25.36
CA GLU A 155 -15.94 -4.61 -26.48
C GLU A 155 -17.17 -4.85 -27.35
N GLY A 156 -17.47 -6.10 -27.71
CA GLY A 156 -18.63 -6.40 -28.56
C GLY A 156 -19.97 -6.02 -27.90
N LEU A 157 -20.11 -6.22 -26.59
CA LEU A 157 -21.30 -5.78 -25.84
C LEU A 157 -21.34 -4.25 -25.74
N ALA A 158 -20.22 -3.59 -25.43
CA ALA A 158 -20.13 -2.13 -25.38
C ALA A 158 -20.53 -1.51 -26.72
N GLU A 159 -19.96 -2.01 -27.82
CA GLU A 159 -20.28 -1.57 -29.17
C GLU A 159 -21.74 -1.82 -29.55
N TYR A 160 -22.30 -2.99 -29.21
CA TYR A 160 -23.68 -3.32 -29.54
C TYR A 160 -24.68 -2.44 -28.78
N TYR A 161 -24.53 -2.33 -27.45
CA TYR A 161 -25.46 -1.59 -26.60
C TYR A 161 -25.25 -0.07 -26.65
N SER A 162 -24.08 0.43 -27.06
CA SER A 162 -23.84 1.87 -27.28
C SER A 162 -24.85 2.51 -28.23
N THR A 163 -25.38 1.72 -29.16
CA THR A 163 -26.32 2.16 -30.19
C THR A 163 -27.79 2.10 -29.76
N MET A 164 -28.05 1.75 -28.49
CA MET A 164 -29.40 1.61 -27.94
C MET A 164 -30.17 2.92 -28.01
N GLU A 165 -31.40 2.85 -28.51
CA GLU A 165 -32.34 3.98 -28.51
C GLU A 165 -33.61 3.61 -27.76
N VAL A 166 -34.08 4.52 -26.90
CA VAL A 166 -35.35 4.39 -26.21
C VAL A 166 -36.35 5.34 -26.87
N LYS A 167 -37.43 4.79 -27.44
CA LYS A 167 -38.54 5.54 -28.03
C LYS A 167 -39.83 5.15 -27.33
N ASP A 168 -40.35 6.05 -26.51
CA ASP A 168 -41.51 5.81 -25.63
C ASP A 168 -41.32 4.59 -24.71
N ARG A 169 -41.84 3.43 -25.12
CA ARG A 169 -41.76 2.13 -24.41
C ARG A 169 -41.08 1.03 -25.23
N GLU A 170 -40.49 1.39 -26.36
CA GLU A 170 -39.75 0.46 -27.21
C GLU A 170 -38.25 0.76 -27.09
N VAL A 171 -37.47 -0.30 -26.91
CA VAL A 171 -36.01 -0.22 -26.89
C VAL A 171 -35.50 -0.83 -28.18
N LEU A 172 -34.88 0.01 -29.01
CA LEU A 172 -34.21 -0.41 -30.22
C LEU A 172 -32.79 -0.83 -29.88
N LEU A 173 -32.43 -2.07 -30.21
CA LEU A 173 -31.13 -2.67 -29.91
C LEU A 173 -30.41 -3.06 -31.20
N GLY A 174 -29.08 -2.87 -31.20
CA GLY A 174 -28.24 -3.19 -32.33
C GLY A 174 -28.55 -2.31 -33.54
N ASN A 175 -28.55 -0.99 -33.38
CA ASN A 175 -28.54 -0.14 -34.56
C ASN A 175 -27.20 -0.32 -35.30
N LEU A 176 -27.24 -0.21 -36.63
CA LEU A 176 -26.07 -0.52 -37.46
C LEU A 176 -24.97 0.53 -37.31
N ARG A 177 -23.78 0.07 -36.93
CA ARG A 177 -22.54 0.85 -36.97
C ARG A 177 -21.98 0.87 -38.39
N GLN A 178 -22.30 1.93 -39.14
CA GLN A 178 -21.94 2.04 -40.56
C GLN A 178 -20.42 2.11 -40.78
N ASP A 179 -19.72 2.76 -39.85
CA ASP A 179 -18.26 2.77 -39.74
C ASP A 179 -17.72 1.34 -39.61
N HIS A 180 -18.21 0.53 -38.68
CA HIS A 180 -17.78 -0.87 -38.52
C HIS A 180 -18.02 -1.70 -39.78
N LEU A 181 -19.22 -1.60 -40.37
CA LEU A 181 -19.53 -2.31 -41.61
C LEU A 181 -18.64 -1.86 -42.77
N TYR A 182 -18.31 -0.57 -42.84
CA TYR A 182 -17.40 -0.04 -43.85
C TYR A 182 -16.00 -0.65 -43.72
N TYR A 183 -15.47 -0.74 -42.50
CA TYR A 183 -14.17 -1.37 -42.24
C TYR A 183 -14.20 -2.88 -42.52
N LEU A 184 -15.17 -3.61 -41.97
CA LEU A 184 -15.29 -5.07 -42.13
C LEU A 184 -15.49 -5.53 -43.57
N LYS A 185 -16.10 -4.71 -44.43
CA LYS A 185 -16.26 -5.03 -45.85
C LYS A 185 -14.98 -4.86 -46.66
N ARG A 186 -13.98 -4.16 -46.13
CA ARG A 186 -12.73 -3.79 -46.82
C ARG A 186 -11.50 -4.43 -46.20
N SER A 187 -11.63 -5.01 -45.02
CA SER A 187 -10.58 -5.73 -44.29
C SER A 187 -10.90 -7.23 -44.24
N GLU A 188 -9.87 -8.05 -44.13
CA GLU A 188 -10.04 -9.45 -43.76
C GLU A 188 -10.44 -9.54 -42.28
N LEU A 189 -11.32 -10.50 -41.97
CA LEU A 189 -11.68 -10.81 -40.58
C LEU A 189 -10.48 -11.46 -39.89
N ILE A 190 -10.29 -11.14 -38.62
CA ILE A 190 -9.34 -11.83 -37.74
C ILE A 190 -9.82 -13.28 -37.58
N PRO A 191 -8.98 -14.29 -37.82
CA PRO A 191 -9.33 -15.69 -37.53
C PRO A 191 -9.82 -15.83 -36.08
N LEU A 192 -10.92 -16.56 -35.84
CA LEU A 192 -11.57 -16.63 -34.52
C LEU A 192 -10.66 -17.22 -33.45
N LYS A 193 -9.74 -18.11 -33.83
CA LYS A 193 -8.71 -18.62 -32.94
C LYS A 193 -7.82 -17.50 -32.38
N ASP A 194 -7.38 -16.58 -33.23
CA ASP A 194 -6.54 -15.45 -32.84
C ASP A 194 -7.37 -14.39 -32.12
N PHE A 195 -8.58 -14.12 -32.63
CA PHE A 195 -9.54 -13.17 -32.06
C PHE A 195 -9.89 -13.50 -30.60
N PHE A 196 -10.16 -14.78 -30.28
CA PHE A 196 -10.45 -15.21 -28.91
C PHE A 196 -9.22 -15.34 -28.02
N ALA A 197 -8.01 -15.38 -28.59
CA ALA A 197 -6.75 -15.42 -27.85
C ALA A 197 -6.23 -14.02 -27.46
N VAL A 198 -6.81 -12.94 -28.00
CA VAL A 198 -6.43 -11.56 -27.64
C VAL A 198 -6.76 -11.29 -26.17
N ASP A 199 -5.75 -10.85 -25.42
CA ASP A 199 -5.90 -10.32 -24.07
C ASP A 199 -5.93 -8.79 -24.06
N ASN A 200 -6.34 -8.18 -22.93
CA ASN A 200 -6.41 -6.73 -22.81
C ASN A 200 -5.05 -6.06 -23.07
N TYR A 201 -3.95 -6.69 -22.66
CA TYR A 201 -2.61 -6.13 -22.80
C TYR A 201 -2.17 -6.02 -24.27
N SER A 202 -2.32 -7.10 -25.04
CA SER A 202 -1.99 -7.17 -26.46
C SER A 202 -2.90 -6.27 -27.30
N LEU A 203 -4.18 -6.18 -26.96
CA LEU A 203 -5.13 -5.30 -27.64
C LEU A 203 -4.70 -3.83 -27.58
N HIS A 204 -4.28 -3.35 -26.41
CA HIS A 204 -3.87 -1.95 -26.23
C HIS A 204 -2.43 -1.65 -26.71
N LYS A 205 -1.62 -2.68 -26.99
CA LYS A 205 -0.25 -2.52 -27.50
C LYS A 205 -0.19 -2.45 -29.03
N ASN A 206 -1.13 -3.08 -29.72
CA ASN A 206 -1.19 -3.08 -31.17
C ASN A 206 -1.77 -1.75 -31.68
N GLY A 207 -1.20 -1.21 -32.78
CA GLY A 207 -1.58 0.10 -33.30
C GLY A 207 -3.06 0.24 -33.66
N ASP A 208 -3.52 1.49 -33.84
CA ASP A 208 -4.94 1.86 -33.95
C ASP A 208 -5.74 1.02 -34.96
N HIS A 209 -5.13 0.66 -36.10
CA HIS A 209 -5.80 -0.14 -37.12
C HIS A 209 -6.23 -1.53 -36.63
N SER A 210 -5.36 -2.23 -35.88
CA SER A 210 -5.66 -3.56 -35.33
C SER A 210 -6.76 -3.50 -34.27
N ARG A 211 -6.86 -2.39 -33.53
CA ARG A 211 -7.92 -2.16 -32.54
C ARG A 211 -9.27 -1.92 -33.22
N THR A 212 -9.31 -1.08 -34.25
CA THR A 212 -10.55 -0.78 -35.00
C THR A 212 -11.17 -2.04 -35.61
N ILE A 213 -10.37 -2.89 -36.27
CA ILE A 213 -10.90 -4.13 -36.86
C ILE A 213 -11.37 -5.13 -35.79
N PHE A 214 -10.67 -5.19 -34.65
CA PHE A 214 -11.06 -6.04 -33.52
C PHE A 214 -12.42 -5.62 -32.95
N TYR A 215 -12.63 -4.31 -32.68
CA TYR A 215 -13.91 -3.79 -32.18
C TYR A 215 -15.04 -3.98 -33.18
N ALA A 216 -14.77 -3.73 -34.46
CA ALA A 216 -15.76 -3.95 -35.52
C ALA A 216 -16.18 -5.43 -35.60
N GLN A 217 -15.23 -6.36 -35.55
CA GLN A 217 -15.53 -7.80 -35.60
C GLN A 217 -16.23 -8.29 -34.33
N ALA A 218 -15.87 -7.77 -33.16
CA ALA A 218 -16.54 -8.03 -31.89
C ALA A 218 -18.01 -7.60 -31.94
N TRP A 219 -18.27 -6.38 -32.41
CA TRP A 219 -19.62 -5.89 -32.68
C TRP A 219 -20.38 -6.81 -33.63
N ALA A 220 -19.77 -7.21 -34.76
CA ALA A 220 -20.44 -8.04 -35.76
C ALA A 220 -20.85 -9.41 -35.21
N LEU A 221 -19.99 -10.03 -34.38
CA LEU A 221 -20.28 -11.31 -33.75
C LEU A 221 -21.44 -11.19 -32.75
N ILE A 222 -21.41 -10.19 -31.85
CA ILE A 222 -22.49 -9.96 -30.89
C ILE A 222 -23.80 -9.61 -31.59
N HIS A 223 -23.74 -8.76 -32.63
CA HIS A 223 -24.90 -8.38 -33.42
C HIS A 223 -25.52 -9.59 -34.15
N TYR A 224 -24.68 -10.46 -34.73
CA TYR A 224 -25.14 -11.72 -35.31
C TYR A 224 -25.81 -12.62 -34.27
N LEU A 225 -25.17 -12.85 -33.13
CA LEU A 225 -25.70 -13.70 -32.06
C LEU A 225 -27.02 -13.16 -31.50
N ALA A 226 -27.14 -11.84 -31.34
CA ALA A 226 -28.36 -11.16 -30.94
C ALA A 226 -29.48 -11.40 -31.95
N SER A 227 -29.21 -11.23 -33.26
CA SER A 227 -30.19 -11.44 -34.33
C SER A 227 -30.71 -12.89 -34.40
N LYS A 228 -29.92 -13.85 -33.90
CA LYS A 228 -30.28 -15.28 -33.84
C LYS A 228 -30.81 -15.73 -32.48
N ASN A 229 -31.02 -14.81 -31.55
CA ASN A 229 -31.43 -15.09 -30.18
C ASN A 229 -30.49 -16.10 -29.47
N ARG A 230 -29.18 -15.96 -29.69
CA ARG A 230 -28.13 -16.85 -29.15
C ARG A 230 -27.24 -16.20 -28.09
N LEU A 231 -27.54 -14.98 -27.65
CA LEU A 231 -26.75 -14.30 -26.61
C LEU A 231 -26.70 -15.07 -25.28
N SER A 232 -27.77 -15.79 -24.93
CA SER A 232 -27.79 -16.62 -23.71
C SER A 232 -26.71 -17.69 -23.70
N ASN A 233 -26.23 -18.14 -24.87
CA ASN A 233 -25.22 -19.19 -24.97
C ASN A 233 -23.82 -18.68 -24.62
N LEU A 234 -23.63 -17.35 -24.55
CA LEU A 234 -22.37 -16.74 -24.12
C LEU A 234 -22.00 -17.14 -22.69
N SER A 235 -22.97 -17.45 -21.83
CA SER A 235 -22.68 -17.94 -20.48
C SER A 235 -21.87 -19.23 -20.48
N VAL A 236 -22.00 -20.08 -21.51
CA VAL A 236 -21.20 -21.30 -21.66
C VAL A 236 -19.74 -20.97 -21.94
N LEU A 237 -19.48 -19.93 -22.75
CA LEU A 237 -18.12 -19.46 -23.02
C LEU A 237 -17.49 -18.84 -21.77
N ILE A 238 -18.21 -17.96 -21.08
CA ILE A 238 -17.73 -17.27 -19.88
C ILE A 238 -17.41 -18.27 -18.76
N SER A 239 -18.26 -19.27 -18.53
CA SER A 239 -17.99 -20.27 -17.48
C SER A 239 -16.79 -21.16 -17.79
N ALA A 240 -16.47 -21.38 -19.07
CA ALA A 240 -15.40 -22.27 -19.48
C ALA A 240 -14.03 -21.57 -19.62
N SER A 241 -13.99 -20.24 -19.78
CA SER A 241 -12.72 -19.50 -19.73
C SER A 241 -12.01 -19.64 -18.38
N GLN A 242 -12.76 -19.92 -17.32
CA GLN A 242 -12.25 -20.15 -15.96
C GLN A 242 -11.69 -21.57 -15.73
N SER A 243 -11.96 -22.55 -16.61
CA SER A 243 -11.55 -23.96 -16.44
C SER A 243 -10.32 -24.37 -17.25
N GLY A 244 -9.79 -23.48 -18.10
CA GLY A 244 -8.67 -23.79 -18.99
C GLY A 244 -9.03 -24.80 -20.10
N GLU A 245 -10.32 -25.00 -20.37
CA GLU A 245 -10.80 -25.84 -21.46
C GLU A 245 -10.39 -25.29 -22.83
N ASP A 246 -10.23 -26.18 -23.81
CA ASP A 246 -9.95 -25.83 -25.19
C ASP A 246 -11.10 -24.97 -25.77
N SER A 247 -10.76 -23.75 -26.19
CA SER A 247 -11.74 -22.72 -26.58
C SER A 247 -12.62 -23.12 -27.76
N GLU A 248 -12.09 -23.87 -28.72
CA GLU A 248 -12.84 -24.31 -29.90
C GLU A 248 -13.87 -25.38 -29.55
N LYS A 249 -13.51 -26.34 -28.69
CA LYS A 249 -14.47 -27.34 -28.17
C LYS A 249 -15.61 -26.68 -27.40
N VAL A 250 -15.31 -25.70 -26.55
CA VAL A 250 -16.32 -24.95 -25.80
C VAL A 250 -17.21 -24.16 -26.77
N PHE A 251 -16.63 -23.51 -27.77
CA PHE A 251 -17.37 -22.76 -28.77
C PHE A 251 -18.34 -23.64 -29.56
N ARG A 252 -17.88 -24.81 -30.01
CA ARG A 252 -18.72 -25.80 -30.68
C ARG A 252 -19.87 -26.27 -29.79
N ARG A 253 -19.61 -26.49 -28.49
CA ARG A 253 -20.65 -26.82 -27.50
C ARG A 253 -21.66 -25.68 -27.32
N ALA A 254 -21.22 -24.42 -27.35
CA ALA A 254 -22.08 -23.26 -27.13
C ALA A 254 -22.94 -22.89 -28.37
N PHE A 255 -22.40 -23.02 -29.58
CA PHE A 255 -23.05 -22.52 -30.81
C PHE A 255 -23.39 -23.60 -31.83
N GLY A 256 -22.93 -24.84 -31.63
CA GLY A 256 -23.16 -25.96 -32.54
C GLY A 256 -22.37 -25.90 -33.84
N VAL A 257 -21.37 -25.01 -33.92
CA VAL A 257 -20.49 -24.81 -35.08
C VAL A 257 -19.06 -24.60 -34.60
N ASP A 258 -18.07 -24.93 -35.40
CA ASP A 258 -16.67 -24.59 -35.09
C ASP A 258 -16.25 -23.20 -35.56
N PHE A 259 -14.98 -22.85 -35.34
CA PHE A 259 -14.45 -21.55 -35.70
C PHE A 259 -14.51 -21.29 -37.21
N GLY A 260 -14.10 -22.25 -38.04
CA GLY A 260 -14.10 -22.08 -39.49
C GLY A 260 -15.51 -21.90 -40.05
N GLU A 261 -16.48 -22.67 -39.55
CA GLU A 261 -17.89 -22.49 -39.90
C GLU A 261 -18.43 -21.11 -39.49
N MET A 262 -18.11 -20.65 -38.27
CA MET A 262 -18.55 -19.33 -37.79
C MET A 262 -17.88 -18.19 -38.57
N GLU A 263 -16.62 -18.31 -38.95
CA GLU A 263 -15.92 -17.32 -39.79
C GLU A 263 -16.63 -17.14 -41.14
N LEU A 264 -17.05 -18.23 -41.78
CA LEU A 264 -17.83 -18.18 -43.02
C LEU A 264 -19.20 -17.54 -42.81
N ILE A 265 -19.89 -17.89 -41.71
CA ILE A 265 -21.17 -17.29 -41.34
C ILE A 265 -21.02 -15.78 -41.13
N LEU A 266 -20.03 -15.35 -40.36
CA LEU A 266 -19.79 -13.96 -40.02
C LEU A 266 -19.35 -13.15 -41.25
N GLY A 267 -18.47 -13.72 -42.09
CA GLY A 267 -18.04 -13.12 -43.36
C GLY A 267 -19.21 -12.90 -44.34
N ASN A 268 -20.16 -13.83 -44.39
CA ASN A 268 -21.38 -13.64 -45.17
C ASN A 268 -22.33 -12.63 -44.53
N TYR A 269 -22.44 -12.64 -43.19
CA TYR A 269 -23.27 -11.72 -42.43
C TYR A 269 -22.88 -10.26 -42.66
N VAL A 270 -21.60 -9.91 -42.53
CA VAL A 270 -21.13 -8.52 -42.71
C VAL A 270 -21.30 -8.00 -44.14
N LYS A 271 -21.38 -8.91 -45.13
CA LYS A 271 -21.59 -8.56 -46.55
C LYS A 271 -23.06 -8.33 -46.91
N GLN A 272 -23.99 -8.58 -46.00
CA GLN A 272 -25.42 -8.39 -46.26
C GLN A 272 -25.76 -6.91 -46.54
N LYS A 273 -26.84 -6.71 -47.30
CA LYS A 273 -27.39 -5.38 -47.60
C LYS A 273 -28.44 -4.92 -46.57
N ARG A 274 -29.02 -5.85 -45.82
CA ARG A 274 -30.08 -5.63 -44.84
C ARG A 274 -29.77 -6.46 -43.61
N PHE A 275 -30.08 -5.91 -42.45
CA PHE A 275 -29.86 -6.53 -41.15
C PHE A 275 -31.15 -6.43 -40.35
N ASP A 276 -31.41 -7.45 -39.54
CA ASP A 276 -32.53 -7.45 -38.62
C ASP A 276 -32.21 -6.51 -37.46
N ARG A 277 -33.12 -5.57 -37.19
CA ARG A 277 -33.06 -4.72 -35.99
C ARG A 277 -33.91 -5.36 -34.90
N LEU A 278 -33.37 -5.43 -33.69
CA LEU A 278 -34.10 -5.96 -32.55
C LEU A 278 -34.92 -4.83 -31.89
N ILE A 279 -36.22 -5.03 -31.78
CA ILE A 279 -37.12 -4.17 -30.99
C ILE A 279 -37.51 -4.97 -29.75
N ALA A 280 -37.05 -4.51 -28.60
CA ALA A 280 -37.43 -5.10 -27.32
C ALA A 280 -38.60 -4.31 -26.74
N ASP A 281 -39.73 -5.00 -26.51
CA ASP A 281 -40.86 -4.46 -25.76
C ASP A 281 -40.51 -4.45 -24.28
N ILE A 282 -39.89 -3.36 -23.84
CA ILE A 282 -39.41 -3.16 -22.49
C ILE A 282 -40.18 -1.99 -21.91
N LYS A 283 -40.92 -2.23 -20.83
CA LYS A 283 -41.62 -1.18 -20.09
C LYS A 283 -40.64 -0.25 -19.36
N VAL A 284 -39.93 0.60 -20.07
CA VAL A 284 -39.10 1.68 -19.50
C VAL A 284 -40.03 2.79 -19.00
N LYS A 285 -39.65 3.49 -17.92
CA LYS A 285 -40.40 4.66 -17.47
C LYS A 285 -40.45 5.72 -18.58
N PRO A 286 -41.60 6.35 -18.81
CA PRO A 286 -41.68 7.52 -19.67
C PRO A 286 -40.75 8.63 -19.20
N VAL A 287 -40.24 9.42 -20.15
CA VAL A 287 -39.41 10.62 -19.89
C VAL A 287 -39.99 11.50 -18.78
N THR A 288 -41.31 11.66 -18.76
CA THR A 288 -42.06 12.50 -17.83
C THR A 288 -42.08 11.99 -16.39
N GLU A 289 -41.74 10.73 -16.14
CA GLU A 289 -41.76 10.13 -14.79
C GLU A 289 -40.40 10.23 -14.08
N HIS A 290 -39.32 10.63 -14.77
CA HIS A 290 -38.03 10.91 -14.14
C HIS A 290 -38.08 12.27 -13.41
N ARG A 291 -37.87 12.25 -12.10
CA ARG A 291 -37.85 13.48 -11.30
C ARG A 291 -36.51 14.17 -11.48
N LEU A 292 -36.53 15.33 -12.12
CA LEU A 292 -35.37 16.21 -12.22
C LEU A 292 -35.47 17.34 -11.21
N SER A 293 -34.41 17.55 -10.44
CA SER A 293 -34.22 18.76 -9.63
C SER A 293 -33.18 19.63 -10.34
N ILE A 294 -33.61 20.81 -10.79
CA ILE A 294 -32.77 21.78 -11.51
C ILE A 294 -32.57 23.00 -10.62
N SER A 295 -31.32 23.45 -10.46
CA SER A 295 -30.99 24.65 -9.69
C SER A 295 -29.69 25.29 -10.17
N ASP A 296 -29.48 26.55 -9.82
CA ASP A 296 -28.22 27.25 -10.10
C ASP A 296 -27.06 26.64 -9.30
N LEU A 297 -25.91 26.49 -9.96
CA LEU A 297 -24.68 26.04 -9.33
C LEU A 297 -23.76 27.24 -9.10
N PRO A 298 -23.38 27.56 -7.85
CA PRO A 298 -22.42 28.63 -7.60
C PRO A 298 -21.12 28.42 -8.38
N GLU A 299 -20.58 29.48 -8.96
CA GLU A 299 -19.38 29.43 -9.81
C GLU A 299 -18.19 28.79 -9.08
N ALA A 300 -18.03 29.06 -7.77
CA ALA A 300 -17.00 28.42 -6.95
C ALA A 300 -17.12 26.88 -6.95
N SER A 301 -18.36 26.35 -6.94
CA SER A 301 -18.60 24.91 -7.00
C SER A 301 -18.35 24.32 -8.37
N ALA A 302 -18.78 25.01 -9.43
CA ALA A 302 -18.47 24.60 -10.80
C ALA A 302 -16.94 24.51 -11.04
N LEU A 303 -16.20 25.54 -10.61
CA LEU A 303 -14.73 25.54 -10.71
C LEU A 303 -14.08 24.42 -9.91
N ALA A 304 -14.65 24.06 -8.74
CA ALA A 304 -14.18 22.94 -7.94
C ALA A 304 -14.37 21.60 -8.66
N ASP A 305 -15.55 21.39 -9.27
CA ASP A 305 -15.86 20.18 -10.02
C ASP A 305 -14.97 20.03 -11.26
N LEU A 306 -14.72 21.11 -11.99
CA LEU A 306 -13.79 21.14 -13.13
C LEU A 306 -12.35 20.85 -12.70
N GLY A 307 -11.92 21.43 -11.58
CA GLY A 307 -10.62 21.12 -10.97
C GLY A 307 -10.50 19.66 -10.53
N SER A 308 -11.56 19.10 -9.95
CA SER A 308 -11.63 17.69 -9.56
C SER A 308 -11.58 16.75 -10.77
N LEU A 309 -12.31 17.06 -11.85
CA LEU A 309 -12.27 16.30 -13.10
C LEU A 309 -10.82 16.22 -13.62
N LEU A 310 -10.14 17.37 -13.74
CA LEU A 310 -8.76 17.42 -14.22
C LEU A 310 -7.78 16.68 -13.30
N PHE A 311 -7.98 16.74 -11.98
CA PHE A 311 -7.15 16.00 -11.03
C PHE A 311 -7.23 14.49 -11.25
N HIS A 312 -8.45 13.96 -11.38
CA HIS A 312 -8.68 12.54 -11.62
C HIS A 312 -8.21 12.11 -13.01
N HIS A 313 -8.33 13.00 -13.99
CA HIS A 313 -7.84 12.79 -15.34
C HIS A 313 -6.29 12.77 -15.42
N GLY A 314 -5.60 13.31 -14.40
CA GLY A 314 -4.13 13.38 -14.34
C GLY A 314 -3.53 14.72 -14.76
N GLU A 315 -4.35 15.67 -15.17
CA GLU A 315 -3.96 17.03 -15.58
C GLU A 315 -3.75 17.95 -14.35
N LEU A 316 -2.70 17.66 -13.58
CA LEU A 316 -2.46 18.28 -12.28
C LEU A 316 -2.31 19.82 -12.34
N VAL A 317 -1.67 20.35 -13.39
CA VAL A 317 -1.49 21.80 -13.56
C VAL A 317 -2.83 22.49 -13.84
N GLY A 318 -3.64 21.91 -14.72
CA GLY A 318 -4.99 22.39 -15.00
C GLY A 318 -5.87 22.31 -13.76
N ALA A 319 -5.84 21.19 -13.04
CA ALA A 319 -6.55 21.00 -11.79
C ALA A 319 -6.21 22.11 -10.78
N GLU A 320 -4.92 22.33 -10.50
CA GLU A 320 -4.49 23.37 -9.56
C GLU A 320 -4.98 24.77 -9.94
N LYS A 321 -5.01 25.10 -11.25
CA LYS A 321 -5.54 26.38 -11.75
C LYS A 321 -7.01 26.57 -11.37
N TYR A 322 -7.89 25.62 -11.72
CA TYR A 322 -9.32 25.74 -11.45
C TYR A 322 -9.64 25.66 -9.95
N LEU A 323 -8.92 24.81 -9.20
CA LEU A 323 -9.09 24.71 -7.74
C LEU A 323 -8.69 26.02 -7.03
N LYS A 324 -7.62 26.69 -7.46
CA LYS A 324 -7.25 28.02 -6.93
C LYS A 324 -8.32 29.07 -7.23
N GLN A 325 -8.90 29.06 -8.43
CA GLN A 325 -9.99 29.98 -8.78
C GLN A 325 -11.24 29.73 -7.94
N SER A 326 -11.58 28.46 -7.68
CA SER A 326 -12.66 28.07 -6.77
C SER A 326 -12.41 28.60 -5.35
N LEU A 327 -11.24 28.32 -4.78
CA LEU A 327 -10.88 28.73 -3.42
C LEU A 327 -10.74 30.25 -3.25
N ALA A 328 -10.41 30.97 -4.32
CA ALA A 328 -10.42 32.44 -4.32
C ALA A 328 -11.85 33.02 -4.20
N LYS A 329 -12.87 32.31 -4.69
CA LYS A 329 -14.28 32.70 -4.58
C LYS A 329 -14.94 32.19 -3.30
N ASN A 330 -14.57 30.99 -2.86
CA ASN A 330 -15.01 30.41 -1.60
C ASN A 330 -13.87 29.61 -0.96
N PRO A 331 -13.16 30.17 0.05
CA PRO A 331 -12.05 29.50 0.72
C PRO A 331 -12.41 28.16 1.40
N ASP A 332 -13.68 27.98 1.76
CA ASP A 332 -14.18 26.79 2.47
C ASP A 332 -14.92 25.83 1.52
N GLN A 333 -14.75 25.98 0.20
CA GLN A 333 -15.39 25.09 -0.77
C GLN A 333 -14.87 23.64 -0.55
N PRO A 334 -15.75 22.65 -0.26
CA PRO A 334 -15.35 21.32 0.19
C PRO A 334 -14.65 20.48 -0.89
N ILE A 335 -15.17 20.45 -2.11
CA ILE A 335 -14.58 19.73 -3.25
C ILE A 335 -13.22 20.31 -3.58
N ALA A 336 -13.08 21.64 -3.60
CA ALA A 336 -11.83 22.31 -3.96
C ALA A 336 -10.74 22.06 -2.92
N ASN A 337 -11.09 22.16 -1.62
CA ASN A 337 -10.19 21.79 -0.54
C ASN A 337 -9.86 20.28 -0.60
N THR A 338 -10.84 19.42 -0.94
CA THR A 338 -10.60 17.97 -1.07
C THR A 338 -9.62 17.64 -2.19
N SER A 339 -9.90 18.08 -3.41
CA SER A 339 -9.06 17.86 -4.57
C SER A 339 -7.69 18.54 -4.43
N MET A 340 -7.60 19.72 -3.80
CA MET A 340 -6.31 20.37 -3.52
C MET A 340 -5.50 19.55 -2.51
N GLY A 341 -6.13 19.01 -1.46
CA GLY A 341 -5.47 18.13 -0.51
C GLY A 341 -4.87 16.90 -1.18
N LEU A 342 -5.64 16.22 -2.02
CA LEU A 342 -5.18 15.06 -2.79
C LEU A 342 -4.10 15.41 -3.82
N LEU A 343 -4.18 16.59 -4.44
CA LEU A 343 -3.16 17.10 -5.34
C LEU A 343 -1.83 17.32 -4.60
N ARG A 344 -1.87 17.88 -3.37
CA ARG A 344 -0.68 18.03 -2.52
C ARG A 344 -0.12 16.68 -2.06
N LEU A 345 -0.98 15.71 -1.77
CA LEU A 345 -0.55 14.34 -1.48
C LEU A 345 0.24 13.74 -2.66
N LYS A 346 -0.26 13.84 -3.90
CA LYS A 346 0.45 13.36 -5.10
C LYS A 346 1.81 14.05 -5.32
N GLN A 347 1.98 15.26 -4.78
CA GLN A 347 3.23 16.02 -4.82
C GLN A 347 4.17 15.72 -3.62
N GLY A 348 3.82 14.78 -2.73
CA GLY A 348 4.58 14.47 -1.52
C GLY A 348 4.48 15.55 -0.42
N LYS A 349 3.56 16.50 -0.55
CA LYS A 349 3.39 17.63 0.38
C LYS A 349 2.33 17.29 1.45
N TYR A 350 2.65 16.36 2.33
CA TYR A 350 1.71 15.77 3.29
C TYR A 350 1.08 16.79 4.26
N ASP A 351 1.87 17.71 4.83
CA ASP A 351 1.34 18.71 5.77
C ASP A 351 0.33 19.65 5.09
N LEU A 352 0.64 20.07 3.86
CA LEU A 352 -0.29 20.89 3.08
C LEU A 352 -1.54 20.09 2.71
N ALA A 353 -1.39 18.81 2.35
CA ALA A 353 -2.52 17.93 2.06
C ALA A 353 -3.48 17.84 3.26
N GLU A 354 -2.94 17.60 4.46
CA GLU A 354 -3.73 17.54 5.69
C GLU A 354 -4.42 18.88 5.97
N SER A 355 -3.73 20.00 5.74
CA SER A 355 -4.30 21.34 5.99
C SER A 355 -5.54 21.64 5.14
N PHE A 356 -5.53 21.27 3.86
CA PHE A 356 -6.69 21.44 2.98
C PHE A 356 -7.83 20.51 3.38
N LEU A 357 -7.54 19.24 3.68
CA LEU A 357 -8.59 18.28 4.07
C LEU A 357 -9.21 18.57 5.43
N LYS A 358 -8.46 19.16 6.36
CA LYS A 358 -9.02 19.69 7.61
C LYS A 358 -10.09 20.76 7.36
N ARG A 359 -9.85 21.67 6.40
CA ARG A 359 -10.85 22.68 6.01
C ARG A 359 -12.07 22.05 5.36
N ALA A 360 -11.85 21.07 4.47
CA ALA A 360 -12.95 20.35 3.82
C ALA A 360 -13.86 19.63 4.84
N VAL A 361 -13.27 18.98 5.86
CA VAL A 361 -14.05 18.35 6.95
C VAL A 361 -14.73 19.39 7.84
N ALA A 362 -14.10 20.55 8.06
CA ALA A 362 -14.67 21.62 8.87
C ALA A 362 -15.85 22.34 8.21
N SER A 363 -16.03 22.24 6.89
CA SER A 363 -17.14 22.87 6.17
C SER A 363 -18.50 22.15 6.37
N ASP A 364 -18.59 21.16 7.27
CA ASP A 364 -19.73 20.26 7.49
C ASP A 364 -20.28 19.65 6.19
N ALA A 365 -19.38 19.35 5.24
CA ALA A 365 -19.76 18.69 4.01
C ALA A 365 -20.31 17.30 4.35
N LYS A 366 -21.60 17.06 4.08
CA LYS A 366 -22.25 15.74 4.21
C LYS A 366 -21.85 14.81 3.04
N ASP A 367 -20.56 14.76 2.75
CA ASP A 367 -19.97 14.03 1.64
C ASP A 367 -18.99 12.99 2.19
N TYR A 368 -19.29 11.72 1.95
CA TYR A 368 -18.48 10.60 2.42
C TYR A 368 -17.03 10.68 1.91
N TYR A 369 -16.83 11.25 0.71
CA TYR A 369 -15.54 11.29 0.05
C TYR A 369 -14.57 12.27 0.73
N VAL A 370 -15.09 13.35 1.31
CA VAL A 370 -14.30 14.32 2.09
C VAL A 370 -13.67 13.61 3.31
N TYR A 371 -14.48 12.89 4.08
CA TYR A 371 -14.02 12.17 5.26
C TYR A 371 -13.09 11.00 4.91
N TYR A 372 -13.39 10.25 3.84
CA TYR A 372 -12.51 9.21 3.34
C TYR A 372 -11.16 9.78 2.93
N SER A 373 -11.16 10.87 2.14
CA SER A 373 -9.93 11.50 1.66
C SER A 373 -9.09 12.01 2.83
N TYR A 374 -9.73 12.58 3.86
CA TYR A 374 -9.02 13.04 5.07
C TYR A 374 -8.35 11.87 5.80
N ALA A 375 -9.08 10.78 6.01
CA ALA A 375 -8.52 9.55 6.56
C ALA A 375 -7.37 8.99 5.70
N PHE A 376 -7.54 9.03 4.38
CA PHE A 376 -6.55 8.55 3.43
C PHE A 376 -5.26 9.36 3.54
N VAL A 377 -5.31 10.70 3.49
CA VAL A 377 -4.12 11.55 3.67
C VAL A 377 -3.44 11.30 5.01
N LEU A 378 -4.19 11.21 6.11
CA LEU A 378 -3.64 10.90 7.43
C LEU A 378 -2.97 9.51 7.47
N SER A 379 -3.48 8.53 6.72
CA SER A 379 -2.87 7.21 6.63
C SER A 379 -1.58 7.18 5.80
N ARG A 380 -1.41 8.17 4.92
CA ARG A 380 -0.25 8.28 4.02
C ARG A 380 0.80 9.25 4.55
N SER A 381 0.44 10.19 5.42
CA SER A 381 1.38 11.14 6.04
C SER A 381 2.36 10.52 7.02
N THR A 382 2.17 9.24 7.37
CA THR A 382 3.08 8.46 8.22
C THR A 382 3.86 7.40 7.44
N MET A 383 3.91 7.53 6.11
CA MET A 383 4.74 6.69 5.26
C MET A 383 6.22 7.05 5.43
N ASP A 384 7.09 6.04 5.39
CA ASP A 384 8.52 6.26 5.21
C ASP A 384 8.87 6.57 3.74
N ASP A 385 10.14 6.89 3.48
CA ASP A 385 10.64 7.21 2.14
C ASP A 385 10.49 6.05 1.12
N ASN A 386 10.27 4.83 1.61
CA ASN A 386 10.05 3.65 0.80
C ASN A 386 8.54 3.35 0.59
N GLY A 387 7.66 4.21 1.11
CA GLY A 387 6.21 4.07 1.01
C GLY A 387 5.61 3.04 1.96
N PHE A 388 6.33 2.57 2.97
CA PHE A 388 5.81 1.64 3.97
C PHE A 388 5.14 2.38 5.13
N VAL A 389 4.06 1.78 5.63
CA VAL A 389 3.38 2.23 6.86
C VAL A 389 3.63 1.20 7.95
N MET A 390 4.52 1.52 8.88
CA MET A 390 4.90 0.63 9.99
C MET A 390 3.92 0.68 11.17
N GLY A 391 3.09 1.72 11.23
CA GLY A 391 2.11 1.96 12.27
C GLY A 391 1.70 3.43 12.30
N TYR A 392 0.82 3.78 13.23
CA TYR A 392 0.38 5.17 13.42
C TYR A 392 0.50 5.55 14.89
N PRO A 393 0.82 6.83 15.20
CA PRO A 393 0.59 7.36 16.55
C PRO A 393 -0.86 7.09 16.99
N PRO A 394 -1.13 6.71 18.25
CA PRO A 394 -2.48 6.33 18.68
C PRO A 394 -3.56 7.38 18.38
N GLN A 395 -3.22 8.67 18.51
CA GLN A 395 -4.12 9.77 18.19
C GLN A 395 -4.42 9.87 16.70
N THR A 396 -3.42 9.65 15.84
CA THR A 396 -3.58 9.61 14.38
C THR A 396 -4.43 8.42 13.96
N ALA A 397 -4.17 7.23 14.50
CA ALA A 397 -5.00 6.03 14.27
C ALA A 397 -6.46 6.28 14.61
N LYS A 398 -6.73 6.93 15.76
CA LYS A 398 -8.09 7.29 16.17
C LYS A 398 -8.75 8.26 15.18
N ARG A 399 -8.06 9.33 14.78
CA ARG A 399 -8.58 10.31 13.80
C ARG A 399 -8.90 9.65 12.46
N ILE A 400 -8.05 8.75 11.99
CA ILE A 400 -8.28 7.96 10.77
C ILE A 400 -9.56 7.14 10.92
N ARG A 401 -9.71 6.37 12.01
CA ARG A 401 -10.91 5.55 12.25
C ARG A 401 -12.19 6.37 12.39
N ASP A 402 -12.15 7.51 13.08
CA ASP A 402 -13.32 8.38 13.27
C ASP A 402 -13.80 8.95 11.91
N ALA A 403 -12.86 9.40 11.08
CA ALA A 403 -13.16 9.89 9.73
C ALA A 403 -13.70 8.78 8.82
N ILE A 404 -13.07 7.59 8.80
CA ILE A 404 -13.58 6.44 8.03
C ILE A 404 -14.97 6.01 8.53
N GLY A 405 -15.18 5.97 9.84
CA GLY A 405 -16.47 5.64 10.43
C GLY A 405 -17.57 6.61 10.00
N THR A 406 -17.24 7.89 9.81
CA THR A 406 -18.17 8.89 9.27
C THR A 406 -18.43 8.66 7.78
N ALA A 407 -17.39 8.38 6.99
CA ALA A 407 -17.55 8.02 5.57
C ALA A 407 -18.47 6.79 5.39
N ILE A 408 -18.28 5.73 6.20
CA ILE A 408 -19.12 4.53 6.17
C ILE A 408 -20.57 4.84 6.54
N LYS A 409 -20.81 5.73 7.52
CA LYS A 409 -22.17 6.14 7.90
C LYS A 409 -22.87 6.90 6.76
N LEU A 410 -22.14 7.74 6.04
CA LEU A 410 -22.66 8.53 4.92
C LEU A 410 -22.88 7.68 3.67
N ARG A 411 -22.00 6.70 3.40
CA ARG A 411 -22.11 5.79 2.25
C ARG A 411 -21.63 4.36 2.62
N PRO A 412 -22.52 3.50 3.15
CA PRO A 412 -22.18 2.14 3.57
C PRO A 412 -21.72 1.20 2.45
N GLU A 413 -21.92 1.57 1.19
CA GLU A 413 -21.57 0.81 -0.02
C GLU A 413 -20.20 1.22 -0.57
N PHE A 414 -19.59 2.27 -0.03
CA PHE A 414 -18.31 2.80 -0.49
C PHE A 414 -17.14 1.91 -0.05
N VAL A 415 -16.83 0.91 -0.88
CA VAL A 415 -15.81 -0.13 -0.65
C VAL A 415 -14.46 0.41 -0.15
N PRO A 416 -13.89 1.49 -0.71
CA PRO A 416 -12.58 2.01 -0.28
C PRO A 416 -12.50 2.33 1.22
N SER A 417 -13.60 2.72 1.86
CA SER A 417 -13.63 2.98 3.30
C SER A 417 -13.36 1.71 4.12
N TYR A 418 -13.92 0.57 3.72
CA TYR A 418 -13.67 -0.70 4.39
C TYR A 418 -12.26 -1.22 4.16
N ASN A 419 -11.73 -1.05 2.94
CA ASN A 419 -10.34 -1.40 2.62
C ASN A 419 -9.36 -0.60 3.46
N LEU A 420 -9.56 0.72 3.55
CA LEU A 420 -8.71 1.59 4.36
C LEU A 420 -8.80 1.26 5.85
N LEU A 421 -10.00 0.97 6.37
CA LEU A 421 -10.17 0.59 7.77
C LEU A 421 -9.48 -0.74 8.09
N ALA A 422 -9.64 -1.73 7.21
CA ALA A 422 -8.97 -3.03 7.35
C ALA A 422 -7.45 -2.89 7.28
N PHE A 423 -6.93 -2.05 6.38
CA PHE A 423 -5.51 -1.73 6.28
C PHE A 423 -4.98 -1.09 7.57
N VAL A 424 -5.70 -0.09 8.11
CA VAL A 424 -5.30 0.59 9.36
C VAL A 424 -5.29 -0.38 10.55
N ASN A 425 -6.29 -1.24 10.64
CA ASN A 425 -6.37 -2.28 11.68
C ASN A 425 -5.27 -3.33 11.52
N LEU A 426 -4.93 -3.73 10.30
CA LEU A 426 -3.83 -4.64 10.02
C LEU A 426 -2.47 -4.03 10.39
N ALA A 427 -2.22 -2.77 10.00
CA ALA A 427 -0.99 -2.04 10.28
C ALA A 427 -0.79 -1.81 11.78
N THR A 428 -1.86 -1.46 12.51
CA THR A 428 -1.81 -1.28 13.97
C THR A 428 -1.82 -2.59 14.76
N GLY A 429 -2.28 -3.70 14.17
CA GLY A 429 -2.54 -4.95 14.88
C GLY A 429 -3.72 -4.86 15.85
N GLU A 430 -4.60 -3.88 15.67
CA GLU A 430 -5.82 -3.66 16.46
C GLU A 430 -7.04 -4.16 15.68
N ASP A 431 -8.03 -4.71 16.38
CA ASP A 431 -9.31 -5.19 15.81
C ASP A 431 -9.17 -6.00 14.49
N LEU A 432 -8.27 -6.98 14.49
CA LEU A 432 -8.04 -7.87 13.34
C LEU A 432 -9.30 -8.68 12.96
N ALA A 433 -10.14 -9.01 13.95
CA ALA A 433 -11.42 -9.67 13.69
C ALA A 433 -12.40 -8.76 12.94
N GLY A 434 -12.49 -7.48 13.34
CA GLY A 434 -13.24 -6.45 12.63
C GLY A 434 -12.70 -6.23 11.22
N ALA A 435 -11.37 -6.16 11.04
CA ALA A 435 -10.74 -6.05 9.72
C ALA A 435 -11.14 -7.21 8.79
N ALA A 436 -11.11 -8.45 9.30
CA ALA A 436 -11.56 -9.61 8.53
C ALA A 436 -13.06 -9.52 8.18
N SER A 437 -13.89 -8.98 9.07
CA SER A 437 -15.33 -8.77 8.80
C SER A 437 -15.57 -7.71 7.73
N GLN A 438 -14.84 -6.60 7.78
CA GLN A 438 -14.90 -5.52 6.79
C GLN A 438 -14.49 -6.03 5.41
N LEU A 439 -13.39 -6.79 5.31
CA LEU A 439 -12.95 -7.37 4.05
C LEU A 439 -13.95 -8.40 3.49
N ARG A 440 -14.61 -9.19 4.34
CA ARG A 440 -15.72 -10.05 3.88
C ARG A 440 -16.91 -9.24 3.34
N ARG A 441 -17.19 -8.05 3.90
CA ARG A 441 -18.20 -7.13 3.35
C ARG A 441 -17.77 -6.61 1.99
N VAL A 442 -16.49 -6.24 1.82
CA VAL A 442 -15.92 -5.86 0.52
C VAL A 442 -16.12 -6.99 -0.50
N LEU A 443 -15.76 -8.21 -0.16
CA LEU A 443 -15.90 -9.38 -1.04
C LEU A 443 -17.36 -9.76 -1.33
N LYS A 444 -18.32 -9.35 -0.49
CA LYS A 444 -19.75 -9.47 -0.79
C LYS A 444 -20.20 -8.42 -1.81
N LEU A 445 -19.62 -7.22 -1.79
CA LEU A 445 -19.92 -6.13 -2.72
C LEU A 445 -19.15 -6.26 -4.04
N GLN A 446 -17.94 -6.80 -4.00
CA GLN A 446 -17.03 -7.00 -5.11
C GLN A 446 -16.38 -8.39 -5.03
N PRO A 447 -17.07 -9.46 -5.47
CA PRO A 447 -16.59 -10.83 -5.38
C PRO A 447 -15.28 -11.13 -6.12
N GLY A 448 -14.93 -10.33 -7.13
CA GLY A 448 -13.67 -10.42 -7.89
C GLY A 448 -12.52 -9.57 -7.34
N ASN A 449 -12.64 -8.96 -6.17
CA ASN A 449 -11.57 -8.09 -5.64
C ASN A 449 -10.40 -8.92 -5.07
N GLU A 450 -9.46 -9.32 -5.92
CA GLU A 450 -8.26 -10.11 -5.55
C GLU A 450 -7.42 -9.43 -4.46
N THR A 451 -7.31 -8.09 -4.49
CA THR A 451 -6.60 -7.32 -3.47
C THR A 451 -7.24 -7.48 -2.09
N ALA A 452 -8.58 -7.47 -2.01
CA ALA A 452 -9.31 -7.68 -0.77
C ALA A 452 -9.16 -9.12 -0.26
N TYR A 453 -9.14 -10.13 -1.16
CA TYR A 453 -8.82 -11.51 -0.78
C TYR A 453 -7.42 -11.63 -0.17
N LEU A 454 -6.41 -11.04 -0.81
CA LEU A 454 -5.02 -11.12 -0.33
C LEU A 454 -4.81 -10.34 0.96
N THR A 455 -5.46 -9.18 1.11
CA THR A 455 -5.47 -8.45 2.39
C THR A 455 -6.15 -9.28 3.49
N LEU A 456 -7.24 -9.99 3.16
CA LEU A 456 -7.91 -10.89 4.11
C LEU A 456 -7.00 -12.07 4.51
N ALA A 457 -6.25 -12.62 3.57
CA ALA A 457 -5.26 -13.65 3.86
C ALA A 457 -4.15 -13.13 4.80
N GLN A 458 -3.66 -11.90 4.61
CA GLN A 458 -2.71 -11.25 5.53
C GLN A 458 -3.31 -11.04 6.94
N VAL A 459 -4.57 -10.62 7.02
CA VAL A 459 -5.29 -10.51 8.31
C VAL A 459 -5.44 -11.89 8.96
N TYR A 460 -5.74 -12.93 8.19
CA TYR A 460 -5.80 -14.31 8.69
C TYR A 460 -4.46 -14.83 9.19
N LEU A 461 -3.33 -14.49 8.54
CA LEU A 461 -2.00 -14.78 9.08
C LEU A 461 -1.80 -14.17 10.47
N ARG A 462 -2.18 -12.90 10.65
CA ARG A 462 -2.06 -12.20 11.94
C ARG A 462 -3.02 -12.76 13.01
N LEU A 463 -4.17 -13.29 12.58
CA LEU A 463 -5.12 -14.03 13.43
C LEU A 463 -4.73 -15.50 13.65
N LYS A 464 -3.61 -15.98 13.09
CA LYS A 464 -3.16 -17.38 13.10
C LYS A 464 -4.15 -18.37 12.47
N ARG A 465 -5.02 -17.90 11.57
CA ARG A 465 -5.95 -18.72 10.78
C ARG A 465 -5.26 -19.17 9.50
N PHE A 466 -4.23 -20.01 9.65
CA PHE A 466 -3.30 -20.35 8.58
C PHE A 466 -3.97 -21.05 7.40
N ASP A 467 -4.86 -22.00 7.64
CA ASP A 467 -5.49 -22.78 6.55
C ASP A 467 -6.36 -21.92 5.64
N GLU A 468 -7.03 -20.91 6.19
CA GLU A 468 -7.80 -19.97 5.40
C GLU A 468 -6.92 -19.00 4.61
N ALA A 469 -5.82 -18.54 5.21
CA ALA A 469 -4.83 -17.73 4.51
C ALA A 469 -4.19 -18.50 3.33
N GLU A 470 -3.81 -19.76 3.56
CA GLU A 470 -3.23 -20.65 2.55
C GLU A 470 -4.19 -20.91 1.39
N ARG A 471 -5.44 -21.26 1.70
CA ARG A 471 -6.47 -21.53 0.69
C ARG A 471 -6.69 -20.32 -0.22
N ILE A 472 -6.81 -19.12 0.36
CA ILE A 472 -7.01 -17.88 -0.42
C ILE A 472 -5.77 -17.60 -1.29
N ALA A 473 -4.58 -17.55 -0.68
CA ALA A 473 -3.36 -17.18 -1.39
C ALA A 473 -3.00 -18.18 -2.51
N THR A 474 -3.21 -19.49 -2.28
CA THR A 474 -2.97 -20.52 -3.30
C THR A 474 -3.95 -20.39 -4.46
N SER A 475 -5.22 -20.14 -4.18
CA SER A 475 -6.24 -19.92 -5.21
C SER A 475 -5.85 -18.75 -6.12
N ILE A 476 -5.51 -17.59 -5.53
CA ILE A 476 -5.14 -16.40 -6.29
C ILE A 476 -3.83 -16.63 -7.05
N TYR A 477 -2.79 -17.21 -6.42
CA TYR A 477 -1.51 -17.48 -7.08
C TYR A 477 -1.67 -18.30 -8.38
N ASN A 478 -2.56 -19.30 -8.37
CA ASN A 478 -2.79 -20.19 -9.50
C ASN A 478 -3.72 -19.62 -10.58
N SER A 479 -4.61 -18.69 -10.24
CA SER A 479 -5.69 -18.23 -11.15
C SER A 479 -5.52 -16.79 -11.64
N THR A 480 -4.84 -15.92 -10.89
CA THR A 480 -4.73 -14.50 -11.25
C THR A 480 -3.95 -14.32 -12.54
N ALA A 481 -4.42 -13.42 -13.40
CA ALA A 481 -3.68 -12.94 -14.56
C ALA A 481 -2.67 -11.82 -14.21
N SER A 482 -2.79 -11.21 -13.02
CA SER A 482 -1.96 -10.08 -12.61
C SER A 482 -0.62 -10.52 -12.01
N PRO A 483 0.53 -10.11 -12.58
CA PRO A 483 1.85 -10.41 -12.00
C PRO A 483 2.02 -9.85 -10.58
N GLU A 484 1.44 -8.68 -10.30
CA GLU A 484 1.50 -8.02 -9.00
C GLU A 484 0.71 -8.79 -7.92
N GLN A 485 -0.51 -9.22 -8.25
CA GLN A 485 -1.33 -10.01 -7.32
C GLN A 485 -0.70 -11.39 -7.11
N ARG A 486 -0.13 -12.00 -8.14
CA ARG A 486 0.62 -13.26 -8.02
C ARG A 486 1.82 -13.13 -7.08
N ALA A 487 2.60 -12.06 -7.21
CA ALA A 487 3.73 -11.78 -6.32
C ALA A 487 3.27 -11.56 -4.86
N THR A 488 2.16 -10.85 -4.67
CA THR A 488 1.57 -10.63 -3.35
C THR A 488 1.08 -11.94 -2.72
N ALA A 489 0.41 -12.79 -3.50
CA ALA A 489 -0.01 -14.13 -3.08
C ALA A 489 1.19 -15.00 -2.65
N GLN A 490 2.27 -14.99 -3.43
CA GLN A 490 3.50 -15.69 -3.07
C GLN A 490 4.08 -15.17 -1.75
N SER A 491 4.11 -13.86 -1.54
CA SER A 491 4.58 -13.26 -0.29
C SER A 491 3.74 -13.70 0.92
N VAL A 492 2.42 -13.86 0.76
CA VAL A 492 1.54 -14.41 1.81
C VAL A 492 1.91 -15.88 2.11
N LEU A 493 2.12 -16.70 1.10
CA LEU A 493 2.51 -18.12 1.26
C LEU A 493 3.88 -18.27 1.93
N ASP A 494 4.86 -17.45 1.56
CA ASP A 494 6.19 -17.45 2.16
C ASP A 494 6.14 -17.05 3.65
N ASN A 495 5.35 -16.01 3.97
CA ASN A 495 5.12 -15.59 5.35
C ASN A 495 4.38 -16.67 6.15
N LEU A 496 3.41 -17.35 5.55
CA LEU A 496 2.68 -18.46 6.16
C LEU A 496 3.63 -19.58 6.60
N LYS A 497 4.56 -19.98 5.71
CA LYS A 497 5.59 -20.98 6.03
C LYS A 497 6.43 -20.54 7.24
N ARG A 498 6.90 -19.29 7.24
CA ARG A 498 7.67 -18.72 8.37
C ARG A 498 6.88 -18.76 9.68
N PHE A 499 5.60 -18.39 9.66
CA PHE A 499 4.74 -18.41 10.84
C PHE A 499 4.50 -19.84 11.37
N ARG A 500 4.22 -20.81 10.48
CA ARG A 500 4.07 -22.23 10.85
C ARG A 500 5.35 -22.78 11.48
N ASP A 501 6.52 -22.46 10.92
CA ASP A 501 7.82 -22.87 11.48
C ASP A 501 8.09 -22.27 12.87
N ILE A 502 7.65 -21.03 13.12
CA ILE A 502 7.74 -20.40 14.44
C ILE A 502 6.80 -21.08 15.44
N GLU A 503 5.53 -21.30 15.08
CA GLU A 503 4.55 -21.95 15.97
C GLU A 503 4.96 -23.40 16.27
N ALA A 504 5.41 -24.17 15.28
CA ALA A 504 5.90 -25.54 15.50
C ALA A 504 7.11 -25.57 16.44
N ARG A 505 8.03 -24.60 16.33
CA ARG A 505 9.15 -24.47 17.28
C ARG A 505 8.66 -24.12 18.69
N ASN A 506 7.73 -23.18 18.80
CA ASN A 506 7.15 -22.77 20.09
C ASN A 506 6.37 -23.91 20.74
N GLU A 507 5.64 -24.71 19.96
CA GLU A 507 4.89 -25.86 20.43
C GLU A 507 5.81 -27.00 20.86
N ARG A 508 6.86 -27.31 20.10
CA ARG A 508 7.92 -28.26 20.54
C ARG A 508 8.53 -27.80 21.86
N ALA A 509 8.81 -26.50 22.02
CA ALA A 509 9.30 -25.95 23.27
C ALA A 509 8.29 -26.04 24.42
N ARG A 510 6.98 -25.89 24.16
CA ARG A 510 5.91 -26.07 25.16
C ARG A 510 5.67 -27.53 25.52
N ASN A 511 5.71 -28.44 24.55
CA ASN A 511 5.50 -29.87 24.76
C ASN A 511 6.70 -30.51 25.46
N ALA A 512 7.93 -30.06 25.17
CA ALA A 512 9.11 -30.40 25.97
C ALA A 512 8.99 -29.93 27.43
N ARG A 513 8.24 -28.84 27.69
CA ARG A 513 7.92 -28.38 29.06
C ARG A 513 6.73 -29.12 29.71
N ARG A 514 5.84 -29.73 28.92
CA ARG A 514 4.66 -30.49 29.39
C ARG A 514 4.93 -31.99 29.60
N GLY A 515 5.87 -32.58 28.86
CA GLY A 515 6.27 -33.98 28.99
C GLY A 515 7.15 -34.28 30.21
N ASP A 516 7.53 -33.25 30.97
CA ASP A 516 8.32 -33.33 32.19
C ASP A 516 7.38 -33.02 33.37
N SER A 517 6.39 -33.88 33.58
CA SER A 517 5.33 -33.72 34.59
C SER A 517 5.79 -34.16 35.99
N ASP A 518 6.92 -33.63 36.46
CA ASP A 518 7.43 -33.88 37.82
C ASP A 518 7.97 -32.59 38.50
N PHE A 519 7.51 -31.42 38.02
CA PHE A 519 7.85 -30.14 38.64
C PHE A 519 7.00 -29.87 39.89
N GLY A 520 7.30 -30.61 40.95
CA GLY A 520 7.01 -30.18 42.31
C GLY A 520 7.83 -28.91 42.64
N PHE A 521 7.14 -27.87 43.10
CA PHE A 521 7.80 -26.73 43.71
C PHE A 521 8.47 -27.18 45.01
N THR A 522 9.78 -26.93 45.17
CA THR A 522 10.44 -27.03 46.46
C THR A 522 10.88 -25.64 46.90
N ILE A 523 10.25 -25.16 47.97
CA ILE A 523 10.64 -23.98 48.72
C ILE A 523 11.96 -24.28 49.43
N VAL A 524 13.00 -23.47 49.23
CA VAL A 524 14.24 -23.52 50.02
C VAL A 524 14.23 -22.37 51.02
N ARG A 525 14.65 -22.68 52.25
CA ARG A 525 14.50 -21.93 53.50
C ARG A 525 15.36 -20.66 53.58
N ASN A 526 15.09 -19.86 54.62
CA ASN A 526 15.64 -18.53 54.95
C ASN A 526 17.12 -18.51 55.41
N ASP A 527 18.00 -19.39 54.93
CA ASP A 527 19.35 -19.58 55.50
C ASP A 527 20.53 -19.33 54.53
N LEU A 528 20.28 -18.79 53.33
CA LEU A 528 21.35 -18.48 52.36
C LEU A 528 21.89 -17.05 52.53
N THR A 529 23.21 -16.94 52.63
CA THR A 529 23.94 -15.67 52.61
C THR A 529 23.94 -15.03 51.21
N GLU A 530 24.17 -13.73 51.14
CA GLU A 530 24.21 -12.98 49.87
C GLU A 530 25.28 -13.54 48.90
N LYS A 531 26.42 -14.01 49.43
CA LYS A 531 27.46 -14.70 48.64
C LYS A 531 26.98 -16.04 48.05
N GLU A 532 26.13 -16.78 48.75
CA GLU A 532 25.58 -18.04 48.24
C GLU A 532 24.53 -17.81 47.16
N ILE A 533 23.73 -16.74 47.31
CA ILE A 533 22.78 -16.26 46.29
C ILE A 533 23.52 -15.87 45.00
N GLU A 534 24.58 -15.07 45.11
CA GLU A 534 25.42 -14.68 43.98
C GLU A 534 26.07 -15.88 43.30
N ARG A 535 26.60 -16.84 44.08
CA ARG A 535 27.16 -18.09 43.55
C ARG A 535 26.13 -18.90 42.77
N ILE A 536 24.91 -19.02 43.29
CA ILE A 536 23.81 -19.74 42.63
C ILE A 536 23.40 -19.02 41.33
N ALA A 537 23.31 -17.68 41.35
CA ALA A 537 23.00 -16.88 40.18
C ALA A 537 24.08 -17.00 39.08
N ALA A 538 25.35 -16.95 39.46
CA ALA A 538 26.48 -17.12 38.54
C ALA A 538 26.49 -18.52 37.90
N GLU A 539 26.26 -19.58 38.68
CA GLU A 539 26.20 -20.95 38.17
C GLU A 539 25.02 -21.15 37.20
N ARG A 540 23.87 -20.48 37.43
CA ARG A 540 22.72 -20.51 36.51
C ARG A 540 23.02 -19.84 35.19
N GLU A 541 23.67 -18.69 35.23
CA GLU A 541 24.07 -17.98 34.03
C GLU A 541 24.93 -18.88 33.14
N ILE A 542 25.89 -19.60 33.75
CA ILE A 542 26.71 -20.61 33.06
C ILE A 542 25.84 -21.74 32.47
N SER A 543 24.81 -22.20 33.18
CA SER A 543 23.88 -23.23 32.68
C SER A 543 23.02 -22.74 31.51
N VAL A 544 22.56 -21.48 31.53
CA VAL A 544 21.86 -20.85 30.41
C VAL A 544 22.78 -20.71 29.20
N MET A 545 24.04 -20.29 29.42
CA MET A 545 25.04 -20.18 28.36
C MET A 545 25.36 -21.55 27.74
N ASN A 546 25.51 -22.61 28.54
CA ASN A 546 25.75 -23.97 28.03
C ASN A 546 24.62 -24.44 27.10
N ARG A 547 23.36 -24.13 27.43
CA ARG A 547 22.20 -24.40 26.55
C ARG A 547 22.14 -23.49 25.31
N SER A 548 22.78 -22.33 25.38
CA SER A 548 22.78 -21.31 24.32
C SER A 548 23.99 -21.39 23.39
N LEU A 549 24.91 -22.33 23.61
CA LEU A 549 26.01 -22.60 22.68
C LEU A 549 25.46 -23.09 21.33
N ILE A 550 26.18 -22.81 20.24
CA ILE A 550 25.84 -23.36 18.92
C ILE A 550 26.00 -24.88 18.98
N GLU A 551 24.93 -25.62 18.70
CA GLU A 551 24.91 -27.09 18.71
C GLU A 551 25.96 -27.67 17.75
N THR A 552 26.62 -28.76 18.17
CA THR A 552 27.54 -29.53 17.34
C THR A 552 26.78 -30.47 16.43
N VAL A 553 27.20 -30.57 15.17
CA VAL A 553 26.71 -31.61 14.25
C VAL A 553 27.52 -32.90 14.43
N THR A 554 26.97 -34.07 14.08
CA THR A 554 27.64 -35.37 14.18
C THR A 554 29.06 -35.33 13.61
N GLY A 555 30.07 -35.63 14.44
CA GLY A 555 31.50 -35.63 14.05
C GLY A 555 32.27 -34.34 14.38
N GLU A 556 31.61 -33.32 14.94
CA GLU A 556 32.26 -32.11 15.48
C GLU A 556 32.71 -32.31 16.94
N ARG A 557 33.78 -31.62 17.32
CA ARG A 557 34.36 -31.53 18.66
C ARG A 557 34.30 -30.08 19.15
N ARG A 558 34.38 -29.90 20.47
CA ARG A 558 34.44 -28.58 21.12
C ARG A 558 35.75 -28.38 21.85
N ILE A 559 36.25 -27.15 21.81
CA ILE A 559 37.32 -26.69 22.69
C ILE A 559 36.92 -25.36 23.33
N LEU A 560 37.25 -25.21 24.61
CA LEU A 560 37.13 -23.95 25.36
C LEU A 560 38.53 -23.37 25.56
N GLY A 561 38.79 -22.18 25.03
CA GLY A 561 40.11 -21.57 25.09
C GLY A 561 40.14 -20.14 24.56
N TYR A 562 41.32 -19.52 24.66
CA TYR A 562 41.57 -18.16 24.20
C TYR A 562 42.12 -18.18 22.78
N ILE A 563 41.57 -17.35 21.89
CA ILE A 563 42.08 -17.24 20.50
C ILE A 563 43.27 -16.29 20.52
N ARG A 564 44.48 -16.85 20.53
CA ARG A 564 45.74 -16.09 20.62
C ARG A 564 46.09 -15.34 19.35
N SER A 565 45.80 -15.93 18.19
CA SER A 565 45.98 -15.23 16.91
C SER A 565 45.06 -15.78 15.82
N VAL A 566 44.68 -14.89 14.90
CA VAL A 566 43.96 -15.22 13.66
C VAL A 566 44.83 -14.79 12.48
N ARG A 567 45.31 -15.76 11.69
CA ARG A 567 46.17 -15.50 10.53
C ARG A 567 45.44 -15.86 9.26
N CYS A 568 45.50 -14.97 8.27
CA CYS A 568 44.87 -15.17 6.98
C CYS A 568 45.91 -15.35 5.89
N ASN A 569 45.77 -16.41 5.10
CA ASN A 569 46.58 -16.64 3.89
C ASN A 569 45.63 -16.96 2.73
N GLY A 570 45.33 -15.93 1.93
CA GLY A 570 44.27 -16.00 0.92
C GLY A 570 42.89 -16.24 1.55
N ARG A 571 42.18 -17.29 1.12
CA ARG A 571 40.87 -17.68 1.67
C ARG A 571 40.94 -18.61 2.90
N LYS A 572 42.14 -18.98 3.35
CA LYS A 572 42.33 -19.85 4.51
C LYS A 572 42.63 -19.02 5.74
N ILE A 573 41.84 -19.22 6.79
CA ILE A 573 42.02 -18.58 8.08
C ILE A 573 42.50 -19.63 9.07
N THR A 574 43.54 -19.30 9.83
CA THR A 574 44.13 -20.17 10.84
C THR A 574 43.96 -19.52 12.22
N TYR A 575 43.40 -20.27 13.16
CA TYR A 575 43.18 -19.86 14.54
C TYR A 575 44.16 -20.60 15.44
N MET A 576 44.93 -19.87 16.22
CA MET A 576 45.76 -20.44 17.28
C MET A 576 45.01 -20.30 18.59
N ILE A 577 44.60 -21.41 19.20
CA ILE A 577 43.81 -21.44 20.41
C ILE A 577 44.64 -22.02 21.54
N GLU A 578 44.72 -21.29 22.65
CA GLU A 578 45.23 -21.82 23.91
C GLU A 578 44.03 -22.32 24.73
N GLY A 579 43.90 -23.64 24.86
CA GLY A 579 42.87 -24.27 25.67
C GLY A 579 43.02 -23.92 27.15
N LYS A 580 41.89 -23.92 27.88
CA LYS A 580 41.91 -23.71 29.34
C LYS A 580 42.70 -24.79 30.10
N ASP A 581 43.00 -25.91 29.44
CA ASP A 581 43.88 -26.99 29.91
C ASP A 581 45.38 -26.74 29.62
N GLY A 582 45.74 -25.57 29.09
CA GLY A 582 47.12 -25.17 28.77
C GLY A 582 47.64 -25.74 27.44
N ARG A 583 46.80 -26.44 26.66
CA ARG A 583 47.21 -27.00 25.36
C ARG A 583 46.97 -25.99 24.24
N GLU A 584 47.97 -25.82 23.38
CA GLU A 584 47.80 -25.06 22.15
C GLU A 584 47.31 -25.95 21.01
N ILE A 585 46.26 -25.52 20.31
CA ILE A 585 45.76 -26.15 19.10
C ILE A 585 45.65 -25.14 17.98
N THR A 586 46.02 -25.57 16.77
CA THR A 586 45.82 -24.78 15.55
C THR A 586 44.65 -25.34 14.77
N LEU A 587 43.63 -24.51 14.53
CA LEU A 587 42.45 -24.85 13.74
C LEU A 587 42.35 -23.95 12.51
N ARG A 588 41.51 -24.31 11.53
CA ARG A 588 41.37 -23.55 10.28
C ARG A 588 39.93 -23.38 9.82
N SER A 589 39.64 -22.39 8.98
CA SER A 589 38.37 -22.27 8.23
C SER A 589 38.60 -21.78 6.80
N ASP A 590 37.65 -22.08 5.92
CA ASP A 590 37.63 -21.64 4.51
C ASP A 590 36.91 -20.28 4.38
N GLY A 591 37.43 -19.27 5.08
CA GLY A 591 36.86 -17.92 5.14
C GLY A 591 35.88 -17.71 6.31
N PHE A 592 35.46 -16.46 6.52
CA PHE A 592 34.55 -16.06 7.60
C PHE A 592 33.07 -16.29 7.26
N GLN A 593 32.72 -16.33 5.97
CA GLN A 593 31.35 -16.41 5.47
C GLN A 593 30.61 -17.71 5.85
N ASN A 594 31.35 -18.77 6.18
CA ASN A 594 30.80 -20.07 6.58
C ASN A 594 30.89 -20.32 8.10
N LEU A 595 31.33 -19.32 8.86
CA LEU A 595 31.55 -19.42 10.30
C LEU A 595 30.33 -18.89 11.05
N LYS A 596 29.74 -19.71 11.91
CA LYS A 596 28.66 -19.25 12.79
C LYS A 596 29.27 -18.57 14.02
N LEU A 597 29.10 -17.26 14.12
CA LEU A 597 29.54 -16.49 15.28
C LEU A 597 28.38 -16.26 16.23
N ARG A 598 28.64 -16.39 17.53
CA ARG A 598 27.70 -16.05 18.60
C ARG A 598 28.49 -15.41 19.74
N SER A 599 27.95 -14.35 20.32
CA SER A 599 28.47 -13.86 21.60
C SER A 599 27.46 -14.15 22.70
N LEU A 600 27.97 -14.71 23.80
CA LEU A 600 27.27 -14.94 25.06
C LEU A 600 27.95 -14.18 26.21
N SER A 601 28.96 -13.36 25.91
CA SER A 601 29.65 -12.50 26.89
C SER A 601 29.40 -11.03 26.59
N LYS A 602 29.33 -10.21 27.63
CA LYS A 602 29.33 -8.74 27.50
C LYS A 602 30.72 -8.21 27.15
N ASP A 603 31.77 -8.97 27.48
CA ASP A 603 33.18 -8.59 27.29
C ASP A 603 33.61 -8.60 25.82
N THR A 604 32.71 -8.98 24.89
CA THR A 604 32.96 -8.96 23.45
C THR A 604 32.50 -7.69 22.75
N ALA A 605 31.87 -6.76 23.47
CA ALA A 605 31.46 -5.48 22.92
C ALA A 605 32.70 -4.68 22.49
N GLY A 606 32.79 -4.30 21.22
CA GLY A 606 33.91 -3.55 20.66
C GLY A 606 35.07 -4.40 20.08
N ILE A 607 34.93 -5.73 20.03
CA ILE A 607 35.97 -6.59 19.46
C ILE A 607 35.82 -6.74 17.94
N ASN A 608 36.83 -6.28 17.19
CA ASN A 608 36.92 -6.49 15.74
C ASN A 608 37.47 -7.88 15.41
N PHE A 609 36.65 -8.72 14.78
CA PHE A 609 37.04 -10.07 14.39
C PHE A 609 37.70 -10.08 13.01
N GLU A 610 38.99 -9.78 12.94
CA GLU A 610 39.73 -9.62 11.68
C GLU A 610 41.07 -10.39 11.62
N CYS A 611 41.74 -10.31 10.48
CA CYS A 611 43.04 -10.95 10.27
C CYS A 611 44.14 -10.16 10.98
N GLY A 612 44.97 -10.83 11.79
CA GLY A 612 46.09 -10.20 12.50
C GLY A 612 45.76 -9.65 13.89
N SER A 613 44.48 -9.68 14.31
CA SER A 613 44.08 -9.28 15.66
C SER A 613 44.38 -10.39 16.69
N GLY A 614 44.76 -9.96 17.90
CA GLY A 614 44.92 -10.83 19.07
C GLY A 614 43.69 -10.77 19.96
N PHE A 615 43.05 -11.92 20.25
CA PHE A 615 41.89 -12.02 21.15
C PHE A 615 42.30 -12.64 22.48
N SER A 616 43.49 -12.26 22.98
CA SER A 616 44.15 -12.91 24.12
C SER A 616 43.36 -12.85 25.43
N GLU A 617 42.33 -12.01 25.51
CA GLU A 617 41.57 -11.75 26.74
C GLU A 617 40.13 -12.28 26.70
N VAL A 618 39.66 -12.89 25.60
CA VAL A 618 38.27 -13.39 25.53
C VAL A 618 38.22 -14.89 25.36
N LEU A 619 37.55 -15.54 26.31
CA LEU A 619 37.30 -16.97 26.29
C LEU A 619 36.28 -17.34 25.21
N ALA A 620 36.55 -18.38 24.43
CA ALA A 620 35.69 -18.82 23.35
C ALA A 620 35.50 -20.34 23.32
N VAL A 621 34.31 -20.77 22.92
CA VAL A 621 34.00 -22.15 22.56
C VAL A 621 34.03 -22.28 21.04
N LEU A 622 34.92 -23.14 20.52
CA LEU A 622 35.01 -23.42 19.09
C LEU A 622 34.46 -24.81 18.79
N ASN A 623 33.52 -24.90 17.85
CA ASN A 623 33.08 -26.17 17.27
C ASN A 623 33.93 -26.45 16.02
N TYR A 624 34.57 -27.61 15.93
CA TYR A 624 35.43 -27.97 14.83
C TYR A 624 35.33 -29.44 14.44
N THR A 625 35.57 -29.76 13.17
CA THR A 625 35.56 -31.15 12.68
C THR A 625 36.78 -31.93 13.13
N SER A 626 36.75 -33.27 13.00
CA SER A 626 37.93 -34.13 13.21
C SER A 626 39.17 -33.72 12.39
N SER A 627 38.97 -33.05 11.25
CA SER A 627 40.03 -32.52 10.37
C SER A 627 40.54 -31.12 10.76
N GLY A 628 40.08 -30.56 11.89
CA GLY A 628 40.51 -29.26 12.40
C GLY A 628 39.81 -28.05 11.76
N LEU A 629 38.67 -28.27 11.08
CA LEU A 629 37.93 -27.19 10.41
C LEU A 629 36.91 -26.56 11.38
N VAL A 630 37.06 -25.28 11.69
CA VAL A 630 36.14 -24.51 12.56
C VAL A 630 34.83 -24.22 11.84
N LYS A 631 33.72 -24.53 12.50
CA LYS A 631 32.35 -24.31 12.01
C LYS A 631 31.59 -23.25 12.80
N ALA A 632 31.92 -23.09 14.07
CA ALA A 632 31.31 -22.07 14.92
C ALA A 632 32.28 -21.57 16.00
N ILE A 633 32.12 -20.31 16.38
CA ILE A 633 32.81 -19.70 17.53
C ILE A 633 31.74 -19.02 18.40
N SER A 634 31.69 -19.40 19.67
CA SER A 634 30.83 -18.79 20.68
C SER A 634 31.70 -18.12 21.73
N PHE A 635 31.70 -16.79 21.80
CA PHE A 635 32.42 -16.06 22.84
C PHE A 635 31.65 -16.15 24.16
N VAL A 636 32.36 -16.41 25.25
CA VAL A 636 31.81 -16.69 26.58
C VAL A 636 32.62 -15.93 27.64
N PRO A 637 32.04 -15.59 28.80
CA PRO A 637 32.79 -14.92 29.86
C PRO A 637 33.84 -15.86 30.47
N ASP A 638 34.89 -15.32 31.08
CA ASP A 638 36.02 -16.11 31.62
C ASP A 638 35.62 -17.18 32.65
N ARG A 639 34.54 -16.90 33.40
CA ARG A 639 33.93 -17.83 34.36
C ARG A 639 33.21 -19.02 33.71
N PHE A 640 33.05 -19.03 32.39
CA PHE A 640 32.38 -20.11 31.69
C PHE A 640 33.15 -21.43 31.83
N ARG A 641 32.38 -22.50 32.03
CA ARG A 641 32.82 -23.89 32.00
C ARG A 641 31.74 -24.74 31.35
N PHE A 642 32.13 -25.82 30.69
CA PHE A 642 31.15 -26.81 30.27
C PHE A 642 30.48 -27.43 31.48
N LYS A 643 29.17 -27.67 31.37
CA LYS A 643 28.38 -28.37 32.37
C LYS A 643 27.76 -29.62 31.76
N SER A 644 27.73 -30.70 32.52
CA SER A 644 26.96 -31.90 32.14
C SER A 644 25.47 -31.60 32.12
N GLU A 645 24.69 -32.43 31.45
CA GLU A 645 23.23 -32.30 31.47
C GLU A 645 22.67 -32.38 32.89
N ASP A 646 23.27 -33.20 33.76
CA ASP A 646 22.83 -33.35 35.15
C ASP A 646 23.16 -32.12 36.00
N GLU A 647 24.32 -31.49 35.78
CA GLU A 647 24.65 -30.20 36.41
C GLU A 647 23.68 -29.11 35.96
N ILE A 648 23.40 -29.04 34.65
CA ILE A 648 22.45 -28.09 34.08
C ILE A 648 21.04 -28.31 34.66
N LYS A 649 20.58 -29.57 34.76
CA LYS A 649 19.29 -29.92 35.37
C LYS A 649 19.24 -29.51 36.85
N LYS A 650 20.32 -29.70 37.61
CA LYS A 650 20.42 -29.33 39.03
C LYS A 650 20.31 -27.82 39.26
N ASP A 651 20.94 -27.00 38.42
CA ASP A 651 20.91 -25.53 38.57
C ASP A 651 19.57 -24.89 38.16
N THR A 652 18.79 -25.57 37.31
CA THR A 652 17.50 -25.07 36.83
C THR A 652 16.41 -25.13 37.93
N ARG A 653 16.68 -25.77 39.07
CA ARG A 653 15.70 -26.09 40.14
C ARG A 653 15.55 -25.06 41.28
N VAL A 654 16.37 -24.01 41.36
CA VAL A 654 16.35 -23.04 42.47
C VAL A 654 15.46 -21.80 42.13
N VAL A 655 14.78 -21.20 43.11
CA VAL A 655 14.15 -19.87 42.96
C VAL A 655 14.52 -19.08 44.22
N ILE A 656 15.07 -17.87 44.05
CA ILE A 656 15.52 -17.02 45.15
C ILE A 656 14.48 -15.91 45.31
N LEU A 657 13.86 -15.80 46.49
CA LEU A 657 12.98 -14.70 46.87
C LEU A 657 13.64 -13.89 48.00
N LYS A 658 13.88 -12.59 47.81
CA LYS A 658 14.17 -11.66 48.92
C LYS A 658 12.83 -11.35 49.61
N SER A 659 12.60 -11.90 50.81
CA SER A 659 11.56 -11.40 51.72
C SER A 659 12.07 -10.11 52.36
N SER A 660 11.29 -9.04 52.26
CA SER A 660 11.46 -7.87 53.12
C SER A 660 10.50 -7.98 54.30
N ASN A 661 11.11 -7.82 55.49
CA ASN A 661 10.54 -7.50 56.79
C ASN A 661 10.00 -8.64 57.69
N GLU A 662 10.70 -8.80 58.82
CA GLU A 662 10.40 -9.65 59.98
C GLU A 662 9.15 -9.25 60.79
N ALA A 663 8.33 -8.31 60.32
CA ALA A 663 7.31 -7.66 61.17
C ALA A 663 5.91 -8.32 61.15
N ASN A 664 5.62 -9.30 60.28
CA ASN A 664 4.26 -9.87 60.16
C ASN A 664 4.26 -11.40 60.15
N LYS A 665 4.40 -12.02 61.33
CA LYS A 665 3.97 -13.42 61.54
C LYS A 665 2.46 -13.44 61.77
N GLY A 666 1.70 -14.05 60.84
CA GLY A 666 0.36 -14.55 61.14
C GLY A 666 -0.80 -14.03 60.29
N THR A 667 -0.58 -13.19 59.28
CA THR A 667 -1.67 -12.79 58.36
C THR A 667 -1.49 -13.52 57.03
N PRO A 668 -2.54 -14.17 56.48
CA PRO A 668 -2.48 -14.77 55.15
C PRO A 668 -2.08 -13.71 54.13
N ILE A 669 -1.11 -14.04 53.28
CA ILE A 669 -0.71 -13.21 52.16
C ILE A 669 -1.90 -13.11 51.22
N GLU A 670 -2.56 -11.96 51.16
CA GLU A 670 -3.34 -11.62 49.98
C GLU A 670 -2.37 -11.51 48.81
N VAL A 671 -2.45 -12.50 47.93
CA VAL A 671 -1.94 -12.39 46.57
C VAL A 671 -2.64 -11.17 45.98
N ARG A 672 -1.94 -10.04 45.89
CA ARG A 672 -2.36 -9.01 44.94
C ARG A 672 -2.16 -9.61 43.56
N ASP A 673 -3.25 -10.14 43.04
CA ASP A 673 -3.39 -10.44 41.63
C ASP A 673 -2.84 -9.28 40.82
N ILE A 674 -2.05 -9.61 39.80
CA ILE A 674 -1.86 -8.72 38.66
C ILE A 674 -3.28 -8.31 38.25
N PRO A 675 -3.65 -7.02 38.31
CA PRO A 675 -5.03 -6.65 38.04
C PRO A 675 -5.38 -7.15 36.65
N ALA A 676 -6.43 -7.97 36.56
CA ALA A 676 -6.90 -8.63 35.34
C ALA A 676 -7.33 -7.67 34.21
N ASN A 677 -7.20 -6.35 34.44
CA ASN A 677 -7.56 -5.26 33.55
C ASN A 677 -6.38 -4.29 33.29
N GLU A 678 -5.15 -4.79 33.12
CA GLU A 678 -4.08 -3.95 32.57
C GLU A 678 -4.41 -3.62 31.11
N THR A 679 -4.71 -2.35 30.83
CA THR A 679 -4.97 -1.90 29.45
C THR A 679 -3.70 -2.03 28.61
N ARG A 680 -3.82 -2.22 27.29
CA ARG A 680 -2.67 -2.25 26.38
C ARG A 680 -1.76 -1.02 26.51
N ALA A 681 -2.32 0.15 26.84
CA ALA A 681 -1.57 1.38 27.08
C ALA A 681 -0.70 1.28 28.35
N GLN A 682 -1.22 0.72 29.43
CA GLN A 682 -0.46 0.50 30.68
C GLN A 682 0.62 -0.57 30.50
N ALA A 683 0.32 -1.64 29.75
CA ALA A 683 1.31 -2.66 29.42
C ALA A 683 2.41 -2.14 28.48
N ALA A 684 2.08 -1.30 27.50
CA ALA A 684 3.03 -0.64 26.62
C ALA A 684 3.90 0.37 27.36
N GLU A 685 3.33 1.15 28.28
CA GLU A 685 4.07 2.09 29.12
C GLU A 685 4.99 1.39 30.12
N ARG A 686 4.56 0.24 30.66
CA ARG A 686 5.44 -0.63 31.47
C ARG A 686 6.57 -1.20 30.63
N GLN A 687 6.30 -1.61 29.39
CA GLN A 687 7.32 -2.10 28.48
C GLN A 687 8.31 -0.99 28.10
N ARG A 688 7.83 0.23 27.79
CA ARG A 688 8.67 1.41 27.53
C ARG A 688 9.58 1.71 28.72
N ARG A 689 9.02 1.75 29.94
CA ARG A 689 9.82 1.94 31.17
C ARG A 689 10.85 0.84 31.39
N ASN A 690 10.50 -0.41 31.12
CA ASN A 690 11.45 -1.52 31.20
C ASN A 690 12.56 -1.43 30.13
N GLU A 691 12.24 -0.94 28.92
CA GLU A 691 13.22 -0.71 27.85
C GLU A 691 14.15 0.47 28.19
N ILE A 692 13.63 1.59 28.70
CA ILE A 692 14.42 2.74 29.20
C ILE A 692 15.36 2.29 30.34
N MET A 693 14.80 1.64 31.37
CA MET A 693 15.58 1.14 32.52
C MET A 693 16.66 0.15 32.08
N LYS A 694 16.35 -0.73 31.12
CA LYS A 694 17.34 -1.67 30.57
C LYS A 694 18.43 -0.94 29.80
N THR A 695 18.08 0.07 29.00
CA THR A 695 19.04 0.88 28.25
C THR A 695 19.97 1.63 29.20
N GLU A 696 19.43 2.33 30.21
CA GLU A 696 20.19 3.04 31.26
C GLU A 696 21.23 2.12 31.94
N LEU A 697 20.82 0.89 32.28
CA LEU A 697 21.68 -0.13 32.89
C LEU A 697 22.72 -0.74 31.92
N THR A 698 22.64 -0.43 30.63
CA THR A 698 23.53 -0.96 29.58
C THR A 698 24.37 0.10 28.88
N LEU A 699 24.13 1.39 29.15
CA LEU A 699 24.95 2.47 28.61
C LEU A 699 26.42 2.25 28.98
N ARG A 700 27.31 2.55 28.04
CA ARG A 700 28.75 2.45 28.29
C ARG A 700 29.13 3.32 29.49
N THR A 701 29.80 2.72 30.46
CA THR A 701 30.40 3.47 31.57
C THR A 701 31.62 4.25 31.06
N PRO A 702 31.73 5.57 31.32
CA PRO A 702 32.88 6.36 30.90
C PRO A 702 34.17 5.83 31.51
N LYS A 703 35.24 5.75 30.71
CA LYS A 703 36.58 5.40 31.23
C LYS A 703 37.18 6.60 31.95
N ARG A 704 38.25 6.38 32.71
CA ARG A 704 38.96 7.46 33.44
C ARG A 704 39.39 8.57 32.46
N GLY A 705 38.88 9.79 32.69
CA GLY A 705 39.13 10.96 31.83
C GLY A 705 38.11 11.17 30.70
N GLU A 706 37.05 10.36 30.63
CA GLU A 706 35.90 10.54 29.73
C GLU A 706 34.71 11.15 30.50
N SER A 707 33.88 11.91 29.80
CA SER A 707 32.62 12.52 30.29
C SER A 707 31.48 12.21 29.32
N ARG A 708 30.22 12.33 29.76
CA ARG A 708 29.02 12.12 28.92
C ARG A 708 28.20 13.39 28.80
N ALA A 709 27.52 13.53 27.67
CA ALA A 709 26.45 14.49 27.46
C ALA A 709 25.25 13.78 26.83
N LEU A 710 24.04 14.14 27.26
CA LEU A 710 22.78 13.71 26.67
C LEU A 710 22.18 14.87 25.87
N GLY A 711 21.76 14.62 24.64
CA GLY A 711 21.28 15.66 23.72
C GLY A 711 21.04 15.13 22.32
N GLU A 712 20.93 16.03 21.34
CA GLU A 712 20.72 15.68 19.93
C GLU A 712 21.87 16.20 19.06
N ILE A 713 22.23 15.44 18.02
CA ILE A 713 23.20 15.88 17.01
C ILE A 713 22.48 16.81 16.03
N ARG A 714 22.90 18.09 15.98
CA ARG A 714 22.31 19.13 15.11
C ARG A 714 23.14 19.46 13.89
N GLU A 715 24.43 19.14 13.91
CA GLU A 715 25.34 19.40 12.80
C GLU A 715 26.44 18.34 12.77
N VAL A 716 26.79 17.87 11.57
CA VAL A 716 27.98 17.06 11.32
C VAL A 716 28.74 17.65 10.14
N SER A 717 29.90 18.25 10.40
CA SER A 717 30.76 18.86 9.38
C SER A 717 32.16 18.26 9.42
N CYS A 718 32.90 18.38 8.33
CA CYS A 718 34.25 17.80 8.22
C CYS A 718 35.16 18.74 7.45
N ASP A 719 36.44 18.72 7.81
CA ASP A 719 37.50 19.37 7.04
C ASP A 719 38.69 18.41 6.84
N GLY A 720 39.81 18.91 6.32
CA GLY A 720 41.02 18.11 6.09
C GLY A 720 41.70 17.57 7.35
N SER A 721 41.20 17.90 8.55
CA SER A 721 41.75 17.55 9.86
C SER A 721 40.84 16.70 10.74
N GLY A 722 39.53 16.60 10.45
CA GLY A 722 38.63 15.74 11.20
C GLY A 722 37.14 15.91 10.92
N MET A 723 36.31 15.26 11.76
CA MET A 723 34.86 15.46 11.84
C MET A 723 34.51 16.30 13.07
N TYR A 724 33.46 17.10 12.94
CA TYR A 724 32.95 18.02 13.96
C TYR A 724 31.45 17.81 14.17
N PHE A 725 31.02 17.90 15.42
CA PHE A 725 29.64 17.69 15.85
C PHE A 725 29.12 18.93 16.57
N GLY A 726 28.02 19.49 16.09
CA GLY A 726 27.18 20.42 16.85
C GLY A 726 26.16 19.61 17.65
N PHE A 727 26.23 19.68 18.97
CA PHE A 727 25.45 18.85 19.88
C PHE A 727 24.60 19.72 20.80
N GLU A 728 23.28 19.58 20.72
CA GLU A 728 22.35 20.38 21.51
C GLU A 728 21.91 19.61 22.75
N THR A 729 22.23 20.13 23.94
CA THR A 729 21.81 19.60 25.24
C THR A 729 20.77 20.53 25.87
N GLU A 730 20.07 20.08 26.93
CA GLU A 730 19.17 20.94 27.69
C GLU A 730 19.88 22.17 28.29
N SER A 731 21.17 22.04 28.60
CA SER A 731 22.02 23.11 29.15
C SER A 731 22.64 24.05 28.11
N GLY A 732 22.43 23.79 26.81
CA GLY A 732 22.98 24.58 25.72
C GLY A 732 23.72 23.74 24.67
N THR A 733 24.31 24.44 23.69
CA THR A 733 25.01 23.79 22.57
C THR A 733 26.48 23.55 22.89
N LEU A 734 26.93 22.31 22.70
CA LEU A 734 28.31 21.86 22.80
C LEU A 734 28.87 21.56 21.41
N ARG A 735 30.18 21.69 21.23
CA ARG A 735 30.90 21.38 20.00
C ARG A 735 31.97 20.34 20.26
N PHE A 736 31.91 19.23 19.53
CA PHE A 736 32.89 18.16 19.66
C PHE A 736 33.64 17.90 18.36
N GLU A 737 34.82 17.31 18.46
CA GLU A 737 35.66 16.96 17.31
C GLU A 737 36.13 15.50 17.35
N THR A 738 36.56 14.96 16.21
CA THR A 738 37.41 13.77 16.15
C THR A 738 38.31 13.81 14.92
N SER A 739 39.58 13.42 15.09
CA SER A 739 40.50 13.23 13.97
C SER A 739 40.44 11.80 13.38
N ASN A 740 39.67 10.90 13.99
CA ASN A 740 39.53 9.51 13.55
C ASN A 740 38.05 9.09 13.55
N ALA A 741 37.37 9.41 12.45
CA ALA A 741 35.97 9.05 12.21
C ALA A 741 35.71 7.55 12.33
N GLN A 742 36.64 6.71 11.86
CA GLN A 742 36.50 5.25 11.93
C GLN A 742 36.71 4.69 13.35
N GLY A 743 37.29 5.49 14.25
CA GLY A 743 37.50 5.13 15.65
C GLY A 743 36.35 5.48 16.58
N ILE A 744 35.29 6.16 16.08
CA ILE A 744 34.09 6.39 16.87
C ILE A 744 33.25 5.11 16.85
N GLU A 745 33.12 4.48 18.01
CA GLU A 745 32.20 3.36 18.18
C GLU A 745 30.76 3.90 18.36
N ILE A 746 29.81 3.33 17.61
CA ILE A 746 28.40 3.72 17.63
C ILE A 746 27.55 2.54 18.08
N MET A 747 26.66 2.78 19.04
CA MET A 747 25.67 1.82 19.49
C MET A 747 24.26 2.42 19.42
N VAL A 748 23.27 1.58 19.12
CA VAL A 748 21.88 2.03 18.97
C VAL A 748 20.95 1.17 19.81
N PHE A 749 20.19 1.83 20.67
CA PHE A 749 19.19 1.23 21.55
C PHE A 749 17.79 1.62 21.07
N GLY A 750 16.95 0.63 20.75
CA GLY A 750 15.54 0.84 20.36
C GLY A 750 15.19 0.39 18.93
N ARG A 751 13.89 0.33 18.62
CA ARG A 751 13.35 -0.27 17.37
C ARG A 751 13.54 0.58 16.11
N ASN A 752 13.92 1.85 16.23
CA ASN A 752 14.11 2.78 15.11
C ASN A 752 15.54 2.75 14.53
N ALA A 753 16.36 1.78 14.92
CA ALA A 753 17.80 1.72 14.65
C ALA A 753 18.20 1.27 13.24
N GLY A 754 17.28 0.72 12.45
CA GLY A 754 17.58 0.18 11.14
C GLY A 754 17.71 1.28 10.09
N GLY A 755 18.81 2.02 10.06
CA GLY A 755 19.08 2.98 8.98
C GLY A 755 19.86 4.25 9.33
N ILE A 756 20.33 4.41 10.57
CA ILE A 756 21.10 5.61 10.96
C ILE A 756 22.39 5.70 10.14
N LYS A 757 22.54 6.79 9.40
CA LYS A 757 23.75 7.14 8.64
C LYS A 757 24.40 8.36 9.28
N LEU A 758 25.64 8.23 9.71
CA LEU A 758 26.44 9.32 10.29
C LEU A 758 27.66 9.55 9.39
N GLY A 759 27.84 10.76 8.89
CA GLY A 759 28.92 11.06 7.96
C GLY A 759 28.94 12.52 7.51
N CYS A 760 30.08 12.94 6.94
CA CYS A 760 30.34 14.29 6.50
C CYS A 760 29.32 14.77 5.44
N GLY A 761 28.60 15.86 5.71
CA GLY A 761 27.63 16.43 4.77
C GLY A 761 26.33 15.65 4.62
N LEU A 762 26.10 14.63 5.47
CA LEU A 762 24.80 13.97 5.60
C LEU A 762 23.92 14.75 6.57
N GLU A 763 22.59 14.66 6.41
CA GLU A 763 21.66 15.22 7.39
C GLU A 763 21.88 14.57 8.77
N PRO A 764 21.91 15.38 9.86
CA PRO A 764 22.10 14.86 11.21
C PRO A 764 20.99 13.87 11.57
N PRO A 765 21.33 12.73 12.20
CA PRO A 765 20.32 11.76 12.62
C PRO A 765 19.43 12.34 13.73
N THR A 766 18.13 12.07 13.63
CA THR A 766 17.13 12.53 14.61
C THR A 766 17.00 11.56 15.78
N GLY A 767 16.84 12.10 17.00
CA GLY A 767 16.61 11.35 18.23
C GLY A 767 17.65 11.60 19.32
N SER A 768 17.32 11.15 20.54
CA SER A 768 18.15 11.30 21.74
C SER A 768 19.47 10.51 21.64
N VAL A 769 20.59 11.16 21.98
CA VAL A 769 21.94 10.62 21.90
C VAL A 769 22.68 10.84 23.22
N VAL A 770 23.36 9.81 23.70
CA VAL A 770 24.39 9.90 24.75
C VAL A 770 25.75 9.90 24.07
N LEU A 771 26.48 11.01 24.18
CA LEU A 771 27.80 11.19 23.59
C LEU A 771 28.86 11.12 24.69
N THR A 772 29.82 10.21 24.55
CA THR A 772 30.98 10.11 25.45
C THR A 772 32.20 10.77 24.80
N TYR A 773 32.85 11.68 25.52
CA TYR A 773 33.96 12.49 25.03
C TYR A 773 35.09 12.62 26.05
N LYS A 774 36.29 12.99 25.59
CA LYS A 774 37.42 13.39 26.44
C LYS A 774 37.58 14.90 26.37
N THR A 775 37.60 15.58 27.52
CA THR A 775 37.72 17.03 27.59
C THR A 775 39.07 17.49 27.02
N THR A 776 39.06 18.50 26.16
CA THR A 776 40.27 19.09 25.58
C THR A 776 40.38 20.55 25.96
N ALA A 777 41.59 21.00 26.33
CA ALA A 777 41.84 22.37 26.78
C ALA A 777 42.27 23.34 25.66
N LYS A 778 42.21 22.92 24.40
CA LYS A 778 42.66 23.70 23.23
C LYS A 778 41.67 23.54 22.09
N GLY A 779 41.27 24.67 21.47
CA GLY A 779 40.66 24.67 20.13
C GLY A 779 39.19 25.07 20.00
N GLY A 780 38.52 25.57 21.04
CA GLY A 780 37.12 26.02 20.91
C GLY A 780 36.08 24.89 20.79
N PHE A 781 36.49 23.66 21.10
CA PHE A 781 35.65 22.47 21.25
C PHE A 781 35.59 22.05 22.71
N ASP A 782 34.46 21.47 23.13
CA ASP A 782 34.21 20.97 24.47
C ASP A 782 34.87 19.60 24.73
N GLY A 783 35.26 18.89 23.66
CA GLY A 783 36.07 17.69 23.75
C GLY A 783 36.14 16.86 22.47
N THR A 784 36.88 15.76 22.55
CA THR A 784 37.01 14.78 21.46
C THR A 784 36.03 13.62 21.65
N VAL A 785 35.19 13.35 20.64
CA VAL A 785 34.21 12.25 20.68
C VAL A 785 34.90 10.90 20.66
N VAL A 786 34.47 9.99 21.53
CA VAL A 786 35.00 8.62 21.64
C VAL A 786 33.92 7.56 21.45
N TYR A 787 32.67 7.84 21.83
CA TYR A 787 31.56 6.88 21.76
C TYR A 787 30.23 7.61 21.54
N ILE A 788 29.34 7.05 20.71
CA ILE A 788 28.00 7.61 20.46
C ILE A 788 26.94 6.53 20.66
N GLU A 789 25.97 6.80 21.53
CA GLU A 789 24.86 5.90 21.85
C GLU A 789 23.53 6.56 21.52
N PHE A 790 22.81 6.04 20.52
CA PHE A 790 21.44 6.48 20.23
C PHE A 790 20.49 5.78 21.19
N VAL A 791 19.67 6.53 21.94
CA VAL A 791 18.87 6.01 23.05
C VAL A 791 17.38 6.37 22.90
N PRO A 792 16.45 5.59 23.50
CA PRO A 792 15.04 5.96 23.55
C PRO A 792 14.80 7.26 24.34
N ASP A 793 13.79 8.03 23.95
CA ASP A 793 13.43 9.26 24.66
C ASP A 793 12.99 8.97 26.12
N GLY A 794 13.60 9.69 27.06
CA GLY A 794 13.38 9.56 28.50
C GLY A 794 14.48 8.81 29.26
N VAL A 795 15.56 8.40 28.58
CA VAL A 795 16.78 7.85 29.22
C VAL A 795 17.54 8.95 29.96
N SER A 796 17.90 8.69 31.22
CA SER A 796 18.81 9.53 32.01
C SER A 796 20.25 9.01 31.98
N ILE A 797 21.22 9.91 32.17
CA ILE A 797 22.66 9.58 32.23
C ILE A 797 23.30 9.79 33.61
N ASP A 798 22.47 10.08 34.63
CA ASP A 798 22.88 10.27 36.03
C ASP A 798 23.19 8.95 36.76
#